data_AF-Q2K5C4-F1
#
_entry.id   AF-Q2K5C4-F1
#
_cell.length_a   1.000
_cell.length_b   1.000
_cell.length_c   1.000
_cell.angle_alpha   90.00
_cell.angle_beta   90.00
_cell.angle_gamma   90.00
#
_symmetry.space_group_name_H-M   'P 1'
#
loop_
_entity.id
_entity.type
_entity.pdbx_description
1 polymer ?
#
loop_
_entity_poly.entity_id
_entity_poly.type
_entity_poly.pdbx_seq_one_letter_code
_entity_poly.pdbx_strand_id
1 'polypeptide(L)'
;MEDARMVSAATPDISFLIPAYNAEDTLAECLISLQRQTRTNWQAVVVDDGSSDRTWEVLQGIAATDARILPVRQSNAGAAAARNQAARLAAAPLLSMLDADDWLDPTFIETMLPIAEDRSPPAIAYCSYRRVAPDGRVMPVEQAPVLADDAAKREFSSFCALAIHTVVFPKSLFERVGGMDESLQTCEEWDLWLRMAFANAEFHRVDACLAFYRMKPGSLSGDPTKLVRDAICVTTKAEALCRQHGLPPEGPETGWITPAVSRLRMLVWVIAAKHDPSLDVATLAALLPDIPDAAGYESFFAGVILHGLQTGLLPDRAEDLIDAPEQWWPTFRLLVQLIQRHSLPGTGRKILEAAAWQLSAGNLRRSFTFGTIQVVSVELGALSKVIRAEQADTLIMHGFSGDDHVGTFVGPLWGDLSIRAQIRLILQEMQAGEHLERQPTLAYAAAWTREALRGYRTFGGLILRSGRRRARLEKLLVRTGRNAVLARAPGDMQDNDARLSDILRDLERRLPPVRRPAVSRPQKEKPARQAQSVEDYWEQVFEQPDPWNYLSVYEQVKYDQTLNLIPQGTETALELACAEGIFTEKLARAVDRVTATDISQRAIDRAAKRCRDLSNVELRVLDFVRQQLPPDQDLILCSEVLYYMKDEKMLADVCRKMAAALKPGGSLITAHAHLRQDEPGRTGFDWGHPFGVETIRRVLAEQAGLALEETIDTALYAIHRFRKATVADPVLRFETHGTPMDVDVAKHIISGPAGIAREAAWATEVTTSIPILMYHRIAEDGPAALRRFRTPPDVFRKQMQFLRRHGYYAVTAPTLTNLLRSGKPIQGRPVMLTFDDAYLDFRTNAFPILAENDFSADVFVVTDKVGGRSDWDRAYGEPAALMAWPDMQELQQKGISFGSHLASHTPASAMENDALLAEALRSRRALETRLGSPVVSVALPYGATDFRVPGILSLAGYTIGFTTRAATAAVSDNVYGLPRLEVRGDRPLEAFPALMGLPGALIG
;
A
#
# COMPACT_ATOMS: atom_id res chain seq x y z
N MET A 1 82.17 18.28 -2.69
CA MET A 1 81.92 18.71 -4.08
C MET A 1 82.36 17.59 -4.98
N GLU A 2 81.41 16.85 -5.54
CA GLU A 2 81.31 16.50 -6.96
C GLU A 2 80.06 15.62 -7.17
N ASP A 3 79.10 16.20 -7.90
CA ASP A 3 78.01 15.62 -8.68
C ASP A 3 77.16 14.46 -8.12
N ALA A 4 76.14 14.84 -7.34
CA ALA A 4 74.85 14.14 -7.38
C ALA A 4 73.98 14.81 -8.45
N ARG A 5 73.85 14.14 -9.60
CA ARG A 5 72.91 14.49 -10.67
C ARG A 5 71.52 14.73 -10.09
N MET A 6 71.07 15.99 -10.09
CA MET A 6 69.66 16.31 -9.96
C MET A 6 68.92 15.78 -11.20
N VAL A 7 68.37 14.57 -11.09
CA VAL A 7 67.25 14.15 -11.92
C VAL A 7 66.00 14.60 -11.18
N SER A 8 65.35 15.63 -11.70
CA SER A 8 63.98 16.01 -11.31
C SER A 8 63.06 14.82 -11.58
N ALA A 9 62.81 13.97 -10.59
CA ALA A 9 61.77 12.95 -10.69
C ALA A 9 60.43 13.67 -10.84
N ALA A 10 59.72 13.42 -11.94
CA ALA A 10 58.37 13.91 -12.12
C ALA A 10 57.51 13.44 -10.94
N THR A 11 56.62 14.30 -10.44
CA THR A 11 55.67 13.94 -9.39
C THR A 11 54.88 12.69 -9.84
N PRO A 12 54.78 11.64 -9.01
CA PRO A 12 54.03 10.44 -9.37
C PRO A 12 52.55 10.78 -9.58
N ASP A 13 51.89 10.08 -10.50
CA ASP A 13 50.47 10.35 -10.78
C ASP A 13 49.56 9.79 -9.67
N ILE A 14 49.98 8.70 -9.03
CA ILE A 14 49.27 8.00 -7.96
C ILE A 14 50.24 7.48 -6.88
N SER A 15 49.82 7.54 -5.62
CA SER A 15 50.54 6.95 -4.48
C SER A 15 49.72 5.85 -3.81
N PHE A 16 50.33 4.69 -3.62
CA PHE A 16 49.73 3.57 -2.89
C PHE A 16 50.11 3.63 -1.41
N LEU A 17 49.10 3.56 -0.53
CA LEU A 17 49.24 3.56 0.92
C LEU A 17 49.17 2.13 1.44
N ILE A 18 50.31 1.57 1.83
CA ILE A 18 50.45 0.14 2.16
C ILE A 18 50.88 -0.03 3.61
N PRO A 19 49.98 -0.40 4.54
CA PRO A 19 50.38 -0.87 5.86
C PRO A 19 50.89 -2.30 5.78
N ALA A 20 51.97 -2.61 6.48
CA ALA A 20 52.54 -3.95 6.56
C ALA A 20 52.77 -4.33 8.03
N TYR A 21 52.18 -5.45 8.47
CA TYR A 21 52.42 -6.02 9.79
C TYR A 21 52.45 -7.54 9.70
N ASN A 22 53.59 -8.15 9.98
CA ASN A 22 53.82 -9.60 9.85
C ASN A 22 53.37 -10.17 8.48
N ALA A 23 53.85 -9.55 7.40
CA ALA A 23 53.53 -9.82 6.01
C ALA A 23 54.73 -10.41 5.22
N GLU A 24 55.67 -11.10 5.87
CA GLU A 24 56.86 -11.69 5.22
C GLU A 24 56.50 -12.52 3.98
N ASP A 25 55.41 -13.30 4.06
CA ASP A 25 55.00 -14.24 3.02
C ASP A 25 54.27 -13.60 1.83
N THR A 26 53.77 -12.36 1.96
CA THR A 26 52.84 -11.78 0.97
C THR A 26 53.27 -10.43 0.41
N LEU A 27 54.05 -9.65 1.17
CA LEU A 27 54.44 -8.29 0.77
C LEU A 27 55.16 -8.25 -0.58
N ALA A 28 55.99 -9.25 -0.88
CA ALA A 28 56.70 -9.33 -2.14
C ALA A 28 55.73 -9.45 -3.34
N GLU A 29 54.68 -10.26 -3.22
CA GLU A 29 53.68 -10.43 -4.29
C GLU A 29 52.85 -9.15 -4.49
N CYS A 30 52.43 -8.52 -3.39
CA CYS A 30 51.76 -7.22 -3.39
C CYS A 30 52.56 -6.18 -4.18
N LEU A 31 53.84 -6.01 -3.86
CA LEU A 31 54.71 -5.04 -4.54
C LEU A 31 55.02 -5.42 -6.00
N ILE A 32 55.18 -6.72 -6.30
CA ILE A 32 55.33 -7.20 -7.69
C ILE A 32 54.12 -6.81 -8.54
N SER A 33 52.91 -6.81 -7.97
CA SER A 33 51.70 -6.40 -8.70
C SER A 33 51.73 -4.92 -9.12
N LEU A 34 52.32 -4.05 -8.29
CA LEU A 34 52.56 -2.65 -8.62
C LEU A 34 53.68 -2.50 -9.66
N GLN A 35 54.75 -3.28 -9.53
CA GLN A 35 55.85 -3.32 -10.51
C GLN A 35 55.40 -3.74 -11.90
N ARG A 36 54.33 -4.53 -12.01
CA ARG A 36 53.73 -5.00 -13.26
C ARG A 36 52.69 -4.06 -13.86
N GLN A 37 52.39 -2.93 -13.23
CA GLN A 37 51.43 -1.96 -13.77
C GLN A 37 51.88 -1.42 -15.13
N THR A 38 50.96 -1.31 -16.08
CA THR A 38 51.23 -0.80 -17.43
C THR A 38 51.64 0.68 -17.43
N ARG A 39 51.09 1.46 -16.49
CA ARG A 39 51.58 2.81 -16.17
C ARG A 39 52.63 2.73 -15.07
N THR A 40 53.81 3.30 -15.33
CA THR A 40 54.98 3.16 -14.46
C THR A 40 55.21 4.34 -13.50
N ASN A 41 54.52 5.47 -13.72
CA ASN A 41 54.64 6.71 -12.93
C ASN A 41 53.77 6.67 -11.65
N TRP A 42 54.20 5.87 -10.68
CA TRP A 42 53.53 5.71 -9.39
C TRP A 42 54.54 5.67 -8.24
N GLN A 43 54.04 5.83 -7.02
CA GLN A 43 54.81 5.66 -5.78
C GLN A 43 54.08 4.66 -4.86
N ALA A 44 54.83 3.81 -4.15
CA ALA A 44 54.28 3.00 -3.07
C ALA A 44 54.94 3.44 -1.76
N VAL A 45 54.14 3.88 -0.79
CA VAL A 45 54.62 4.20 0.56
C VAL A 45 54.23 3.05 1.46
N VAL A 46 55.22 2.24 1.83
CA VAL A 46 55.01 1.03 2.63
C VAL A 46 55.45 1.30 4.06
N VAL A 47 54.51 1.20 4.99
CA VAL A 47 54.74 1.44 6.42
C VAL A 47 54.73 0.10 7.15
N ASP A 48 55.91 -0.37 7.56
CA ASP A 48 56.05 -1.48 8.52
C ASP A 48 55.59 -1.00 9.91
N ASP A 49 54.43 -1.49 10.33
CA ASP A 49 53.75 -1.16 11.58
C ASP A 49 54.25 -2.03 12.74
N GLY A 50 55.57 -2.13 12.87
CA GLY A 50 56.23 -2.82 13.98
C GLY A 50 56.22 -4.34 13.85
N SER A 51 56.46 -4.90 12.65
CA SER A 51 56.53 -6.35 12.43
C SER A 51 57.61 -7.03 13.27
N SER A 52 57.33 -8.28 13.62
CA SER A 52 58.20 -9.19 14.38
C SER A 52 58.83 -10.31 13.55
N ASP A 53 58.34 -10.51 12.32
CA ASP A 53 58.90 -11.41 11.32
C ASP A 53 59.86 -10.66 10.37
N ARG A 54 60.22 -11.24 9.21
CA ARG A 54 61.17 -10.62 8.27
C ARG A 54 60.54 -9.63 7.29
N THR A 55 59.34 -9.11 7.58
CA THR A 55 58.65 -8.13 6.72
C THR A 55 59.53 -6.91 6.41
N TRP A 56 60.21 -6.38 7.43
CA TRP A 56 61.07 -5.20 7.26
C TRP A 56 62.26 -5.48 6.34
N GLU A 57 62.91 -6.62 6.51
CA GLU A 57 64.04 -7.05 5.69
C GLU A 57 63.61 -7.27 4.22
N VAL A 58 62.45 -7.88 3.99
CA VAL A 58 61.86 -8.05 2.65
C VAL A 58 61.60 -6.68 2.00
N LEU A 59 60.96 -5.76 2.73
CA LEU A 59 60.67 -4.42 2.25
C LEU A 59 61.95 -3.64 1.88
N GLN A 60 62.96 -3.66 2.75
CA GLN A 60 64.25 -3.00 2.48
C GLN A 60 64.94 -3.58 1.24
N GLY A 61 64.91 -4.90 1.09
CA GLY A 61 65.49 -5.57 -0.09
C GLY A 61 64.85 -5.14 -1.39
N ILE A 62 63.52 -5.03 -1.43
CA ILE A 62 62.77 -4.61 -2.62
C ILE A 62 63.02 -3.12 -2.91
N ALA A 63 62.91 -2.25 -1.89
CA ALA A 63 63.10 -0.80 -2.03
C ALA A 63 64.53 -0.42 -2.47
N ALA A 64 65.54 -1.24 -2.14
CA ALA A 64 66.90 -1.06 -2.64
C ALA A 64 67.03 -1.22 -4.17
N THR A 65 66.07 -1.91 -4.81
CA THR A 65 66.07 -2.18 -6.25
C THR A 65 65.03 -1.39 -7.05
N ASP A 66 64.04 -0.77 -6.39
CA ASP A 66 62.99 0.02 -7.03
C ASP A 66 62.71 1.31 -6.26
N ALA A 67 63.21 2.43 -6.76
CA ALA A 67 63.14 3.73 -6.10
C ALA A 67 61.71 4.30 -5.99
N ARG A 68 60.71 3.69 -6.63
CA ARG A 68 59.30 4.07 -6.47
C ARG A 68 58.71 3.61 -5.13
N ILE A 69 59.38 2.70 -4.44
CA ILE A 69 58.94 2.13 -3.17
C ILE A 69 59.66 2.85 -2.03
N LEU A 70 58.91 3.54 -1.19
CA LEU A 70 59.38 4.26 -0.01
C LEU A 70 59.14 3.41 1.25
N PRO A 71 60.18 2.82 1.85
CA PRO A 71 60.04 2.03 3.06
C PRO A 71 60.07 2.92 4.31
N VAL A 72 59.09 2.74 5.19
CA VAL A 72 58.94 3.50 6.44
C VAL A 72 58.69 2.51 7.57
N ARG A 73 59.27 2.74 8.74
CA ARG A 73 59.05 1.91 9.93
C ARG A 73 58.46 2.74 11.06
N GLN A 74 57.48 2.17 11.76
CA GLN A 74 56.92 2.75 12.98
C GLN A 74 56.71 1.66 14.05
N SER A 75 56.40 2.08 15.28
CA SER A 75 55.87 1.18 16.30
C SER A 75 54.42 0.81 15.97
N ASN A 76 54.00 -0.43 16.26
CA ASN A 76 52.65 -0.90 16.00
C ASN A 76 51.58 0.03 16.58
N ALA A 77 50.90 0.75 15.69
CA ALA A 77 49.87 1.74 15.99
C ALA A 77 48.56 1.47 15.23
N GLY A 78 48.50 0.39 14.43
CA GLY A 78 47.33 -0.02 13.66
C GLY A 78 47.38 0.46 12.20
N ALA A 79 46.61 -0.25 11.35
CA ALA A 79 46.59 -0.03 9.90
C ALA A 79 46.14 1.40 9.52
N ALA A 80 45.17 1.97 10.22
CA ALA A 80 44.72 3.34 10.01
C ALA A 80 45.84 4.36 10.26
N ALA A 81 46.58 4.21 11.36
CA ALA A 81 47.71 5.09 11.70
C ALA A 81 48.86 4.95 10.68
N ALA A 82 49.16 3.72 10.27
CA ALA A 82 50.15 3.44 9.22
C ALA A 82 49.74 4.07 7.87
N ARG A 83 48.46 4.00 7.48
CA ARG A 83 47.94 4.68 6.26
C ARG A 83 47.96 6.19 6.36
N ASN A 84 47.61 6.76 7.50
CA ASN A 84 47.74 8.20 7.74
C ASN A 84 49.21 8.65 7.62
N GLN A 85 50.15 7.86 8.15
CA GLN A 85 51.59 8.11 8.00
C GLN A 85 52.03 8.01 6.54
N ALA A 86 51.57 7.00 5.81
CA ALA A 86 51.83 6.83 4.39
C ALA A 86 51.30 8.03 3.57
N ALA A 87 50.07 8.51 3.86
CA ALA A 87 49.45 9.63 3.16
C ALA A 87 50.21 10.96 3.37
N ARG A 88 50.79 11.18 4.56
CA ARG A 88 51.66 12.33 4.84
C ARG A 88 52.91 12.34 3.96
N LEU A 89 53.45 11.16 3.64
CA LEU A 89 54.67 10.98 2.85
C LEU A 89 54.40 10.79 1.35
N ALA A 90 53.16 10.50 0.96
CA ALA A 90 52.74 10.35 -0.43
C ALA A 90 52.96 11.64 -1.21
N ALA A 91 53.61 11.56 -2.37
CA ALA A 91 53.90 12.71 -3.21
C ALA A 91 52.85 12.96 -4.32
N ALA A 92 52.01 11.98 -4.62
CA ALA A 92 51.04 12.07 -5.71
C ALA A 92 49.77 12.87 -5.33
N PRO A 93 49.09 13.48 -6.31
CA PRO A 93 47.79 14.12 -6.11
C PRO A 93 46.65 13.11 -5.89
N LEU A 94 46.78 11.89 -6.41
CA LEU A 94 45.81 10.80 -6.23
C LEU A 94 46.38 9.71 -5.33
N LEU A 95 45.51 9.15 -4.50
CA LEU A 95 45.83 8.09 -3.56
C LEU A 95 45.03 6.83 -3.89
N SER A 96 45.63 5.69 -3.61
CA SER A 96 44.92 4.41 -3.51
C SER A 96 45.46 3.64 -2.32
N MET A 97 44.65 2.77 -1.73
CA MET A 97 45.07 1.92 -0.62
C MET A 97 45.32 0.51 -1.15
N LEU A 98 46.28 -0.20 -0.58
CA LEU A 98 46.52 -1.61 -0.91
C LEU A 98 47.02 -2.31 0.35
N ASP A 99 46.43 -3.46 0.69
CA ASP A 99 46.92 -4.29 1.79
C ASP A 99 48.14 -5.10 1.35
N ALA A 100 49.05 -5.37 2.29
CA ALA A 100 50.31 -6.08 2.02
C ALA A 100 50.14 -7.56 1.62
N ASP A 101 48.91 -8.09 1.65
CA ASP A 101 48.53 -9.44 1.24
C ASP A 101 47.66 -9.51 -0.01
N ASP A 102 47.26 -8.36 -0.56
CA ASP A 102 46.45 -8.22 -1.76
C ASP A 102 47.28 -7.87 -2.99
N TRP A 103 46.68 -7.97 -4.18
CA TRP A 103 47.30 -7.55 -5.43
C TRP A 103 46.31 -6.94 -6.43
N LEU A 104 46.85 -6.18 -7.38
CA LEU A 104 46.08 -5.49 -8.41
C LEU A 104 46.34 -6.07 -9.80
N ASP A 105 45.34 -5.94 -10.68
CA ASP A 105 45.48 -6.25 -12.09
C ASP A 105 46.50 -5.29 -12.74
N PRO A 106 47.35 -5.73 -13.70
CA PRO A 106 48.33 -4.88 -14.38
C PRO A 106 47.75 -3.62 -15.02
N THR A 107 46.45 -3.60 -15.33
CA THR A 107 45.73 -2.48 -15.95
C THR A 107 45.03 -1.56 -14.94
N PHE A 108 45.21 -1.77 -13.62
CA PHE A 108 44.51 -1.01 -12.59
C PHE A 108 44.76 0.51 -12.74
N ILE A 109 46.02 0.94 -12.79
CA ILE A 109 46.32 2.38 -12.87
C ILE A 109 45.82 2.98 -14.19
N GLU A 110 46.02 2.31 -15.32
CA GLU A 110 45.58 2.87 -16.62
C GLU A 110 44.06 3.04 -16.72
N THR A 111 43.32 2.16 -16.04
CA THR A 111 41.85 2.14 -16.10
C THR A 111 41.23 3.09 -15.06
N MET A 112 41.79 3.15 -13.85
CA MET A 112 41.21 3.91 -12.74
C MET A 112 41.58 5.40 -12.80
N LEU A 113 42.82 5.72 -13.20
CA LEU A 113 43.36 7.08 -13.13
C LEU A 113 42.59 8.12 -13.96
N PRO A 114 42.10 7.83 -15.19
CA PRO A 114 41.34 8.82 -15.98
C PRO A 114 40.01 9.24 -15.35
N ILE A 115 39.50 8.49 -14.37
CA ILE A 115 38.19 8.71 -13.76
C ILE A 115 38.31 9.49 -12.44
N ALA A 116 39.35 9.23 -11.64
CA ALA A 116 39.60 9.93 -10.39
C ALA A 116 40.25 11.30 -10.66
N GLU A 117 39.72 12.35 -10.06
CA GLU A 117 40.16 13.73 -10.34
C GLU A 117 39.96 14.65 -9.14
N ASP A 118 40.98 15.46 -8.86
CA ASP A 118 40.92 16.52 -7.86
C ASP A 118 40.24 17.76 -8.43
N ARG A 119 38.91 17.69 -8.56
CA ARG A 119 38.03 18.78 -9.02
C ARG A 119 37.00 19.14 -7.95
N SER A 120 36.08 20.06 -8.30
CA SER A 120 34.92 20.37 -7.46
C SER A 120 33.63 20.04 -8.22
N PRO A 121 32.84 19.03 -7.80
CA PRO A 121 33.08 18.10 -6.67
C PRO A 121 34.20 17.07 -6.97
N PRO A 122 34.97 16.59 -5.96
CA PRO A 122 36.05 15.64 -6.20
C PRO A 122 35.53 14.30 -6.74
N ALA A 123 36.26 13.69 -7.65
CA ALA A 123 35.86 12.42 -8.26
C ALA A 123 36.68 11.25 -7.73
N ILE A 124 35.97 10.21 -7.30
CA ILE A 124 36.51 8.95 -6.81
C ILE A 124 36.20 7.87 -7.85
N ALA A 125 37.23 7.14 -8.28
CA ALA A 125 37.07 5.96 -9.12
C ALA A 125 37.02 4.70 -8.24
N TYR A 126 36.10 3.79 -8.51
CA TYR A 126 36.03 2.50 -7.82
C TYR A 126 35.70 1.35 -8.78
N CYS A 127 36.20 0.14 -8.51
CA CYS A 127 36.00 -1.04 -9.36
C CYS A 127 35.50 -2.26 -8.59
N SER A 128 35.17 -3.32 -9.33
CA SER A 128 34.85 -4.64 -8.77
C SER A 128 36.14 -5.39 -8.37
N TYR A 129 36.01 -6.43 -7.54
CA TYR A 129 37.14 -7.24 -7.08
C TYR A 129 36.79 -8.72 -7.02
N ARG A 130 37.80 -9.57 -6.79
CA ARG A 130 37.61 -11.00 -6.51
C ARG A 130 38.25 -11.35 -5.18
N ARG A 131 37.63 -12.27 -4.45
CA ARG A 131 38.28 -12.93 -3.32
C ARG A 131 39.11 -14.11 -3.81
N VAL A 132 40.24 -14.35 -3.18
CA VAL A 132 41.06 -15.53 -3.41
C VAL A 132 41.13 -16.32 -2.11
N ALA A 133 40.59 -17.54 -2.17
CA ALA A 133 40.49 -18.43 -1.04
C ALA A 133 41.88 -18.89 -0.56
N PRO A 134 42.02 -19.40 0.68
CA PRO A 134 43.31 -19.86 1.22
C PRO A 134 43.99 -20.97 0.40
N ASP A 135 43.22 -21.72 -0.39
CA ASP A 135 43.71 -22.77 -1.30
C ASP A 135 44.14 -22.25 -2.68
N GLY A 136 44.05 -20.94 -2.93
CA GLY A 136 44.40 -20.27 -4.18
C GLY A 136 43.26 -20.19 -5.20
N ARG A 137 42.06 -20.72 -4.89
CA ARG A 137 40.90 -20.61 -5.79
C ARG A 137 40.43 -19.16 -5.87
N VAL A 138 40.23 -18.68 -7.10
CA VAL A 138 39.70 -17.34 -7.39
C VAL A 138 38.17 -17.41 -7.40
N MET A 139 37.55 -16.72 -6.47
CA MET A 139 36.09 -16.67 -6.31
C MET A 139 35.42 -15.84 -7.42
N PRO A 140 34.09 -15.96 -7.61
CA PRO A 140 33.33 -15.07 -8.48
C PRO A 140 33.56 -13.57 -8.21
N VAL A 141 33.23 -12.72 -9.19
CA VAL A 141 33.42 -11.26 -9.07
C VAL A 141 32.42 -10.69 -8.06
N GLU A 142 32.94 -9.96 -7.08
CA GLU A 142 32.18 -9.08 -6.20
C GLU A 142 31.89 -7.78 -6.96
N GLN A 143 30.66 -7.66 -7.46
CA GLN A 143 30.26 -6.53 -8.28
C GLN A 143 30.13 -5.26 -7.44
N ALA A 144 30.81 -4.20 -7.87
CA ALA A 144 30.70 -2.92 -7.19
C ALA A 144 29.28 -2.32 -7.37
N PRO A 145 28.66 -1.80 -6.31
CA PRO A 145 27.31 -1.22 -6.39
C PRO A 145 27.31 0.06 -7.21
N VAL A 146 26.13 0.52 -7.63
CA VAL A 146 25.96 1.83 -8.27
C VAL A 146 25.85 2.89 -7.17
N LEU A 147 26.84 3.79 -7.10
CA LEU A 147 26.97 4.80 -6.05
C LEU A 147 26.79 6.24 -6.56
N ALA A 148 26.04 6.42 -7.64
CA ALA A 148 25.78 7.74 -8.22
C ALA A 148 24.93 8.63 -7.28
N ASP A 149 25.20 9.93 -7.29
CA ASP A 149 24.46 10.95 -6.54
C ASP A 149 24.35 10.62 -5.03
N ASP A 150 23.14 10.70 -4.47
CA ASP A 150 22.87 10.40 -3.06
C ASP A 150 22.93 8.89 -2.72
N ALA A 151 23.08 8.01 -3.72
CA ALA A 151 23.22 6.57 -3.47
C ALA A 151 24.48 6.25 -2.65
N ALA A 152 25.58 6.97 -2.86
CA ALA A 152 26.79 6.82 -2.04
C ALA A 152 26.50 7.08 -0.55
N LYS A 153 25.84 8.20 -0.23
CA LYS A 153 25.50 8.55 1.16
C LYS A 153 24.60 7.48 1.79
N ARG A 154 23.63 6.97 1.02
CA ARG A 154 22.70 5.92 1.47
C ARG A 154 23.41 4.60 1.74
N GLU A 155 24.19 4.12 0.79
CA GLU A 155 24.87 2.81 0.87
C GLU A 155 25.91 2.83 1.99
N PHE A 156 26.77 3.85 2.07
CA PHE A 156 27.77 3.97 3.13
C PHE A 156 27.17 4.30 4.49
N SER A 157 25.96 4.83 4.59
CA SER A 157 25.27 4.91 5.88
C SER A 157 24.80 3.54 6.38
N SER A 158 24.67 2.57 5.47
CA SER A 158 24.11 1.26 5.77
C SER A 158 25.14 0.15 5.98
N PHE A 159 26.22 0.12 5.19
CA PHE A 159 27.28 -0.89 5.25
C PHE A 159 28.54 -0.45 4.47
N CYS A 160 29.64 -1.18 4.64
CA CYS A 160 30.85 -0.99 3.83
C CYS A 160 30.67 -1.54 2.41
N ALA A 161 30.38 -0.66 1.46
CA ALA A 161 30.03 -1.03 0.09
C ALA A 161 31.23 -1.28 -0.84
N LEU A 162 32.44 -0.85 -0.46
CA LEU A 162 33.66 -0.97 -1.26
C LEU A 162 34.78 -1.61 -0.45
N ALA A 163 35.54 -2.50 -1.08
CA ALA A 163 36.78 -3.02 -0.50
C ALA A 163 37.89 -1.97 -0.63
N ILE A 164 38.80 -1.94 0.35
CA ILE A 164 39.78 -0.86 0.51
C ILE A 164 40.68 -0.65 -0.72
N HIS A 165 41.05 -1.73 -1.40
CA HIS A 165 41.99 -1.73 -2.53
C HIS A 165 41.33 -1.49 -3.89
N THR A 166 40.02 -1.18 -3.94
CA THR A 166 39.30 -0.97 -5.21
C THR A 166 39.13 0.50 -5.58
N VAL A 167 39.67 1.42 -4.78
CA VAL A 167 39.33 2.84 -4.83
C VAL A 167 40.55 3.71 -5.12
N VAL A 168 40.38 4.70 -6.00
CA VAL A 168 41.32 5.81 -6.24
C VAL A 168 40.63 7.12 -5.94
N PHE A 169 41.24 7.95 -5.09
CA PHE A 169 40.63 9.19 -4.59
C PHE A 169 41.66 10.33 -4.46
N PRO A 170 41.23 11.61 -4.50
CA PRO A 170 42.14 12.74 -4.33
C PRO A 170 42.78 12.82 -2.94
N LYS A 171 44.08 13.11 -2.88
CA LYS A 171 44.82 13.37 -1.64
C LYS A 171 44.22 14.54 -0.86
N SER A 172 43.86 15.61 -1.58
CA SER A 172 43.21 16.80 -1.01
C SER A 172 41.91 16.47 -0.27
N LEU A 173 41.11 15.53 -0.80
CA LEU A 173 39.88 15.07 -0.16
C LEU A 173 40.18 14.28 1.11
N PHE A 174 41.17 13.39 1.08
CA PHE A 174 41.60 12.62 2.25
C PHE A 174 42.08 13.53 3.38
N GLU A 175 42.89 14.55 3.07
CA GLU A 175 43.33 15.54 4.05
C GLU A 175 42.16 16.39 4.57
N ARG A 176 41.25 16.81 3.67
CA ARG A 176 40.07 17.62 4.02
C ARG A 176 39.12 16.91 4.97
N VAL A 177 38.93 15.60 4.82
CA VAL A 177 38.08 14.81 5.72
C VAL A 177 38.80 14.34 6.99
N GLY A 178 40.10 14.66 7.14
CA GLY A 178 40.90 14.37 8.34
C GLY A 178 41.58 13.00 8.36
N GLY A 179 41.74 12.34 7.22
CA GLY A 179 42.37 11.01 7.12
C GLY A 179 41.49 9.87 7.65
N MET A 180 42.10 8.74 8.00
CA MET A 180 41.43 7.60 8.62
C MET A 180 41.30 7.79 10.14
N ASP A 181 40.21 7.29 10.72
CA ASP A 181 40.01 7.31 12.18
C ASP A 181 40.85 6.20 12.85
N GLU A 182 41.90 6.60 13.56
CA GLU A 182 42.83 5.70 14.23
C GLU A 182 42.23 4.98 15.46
N SER A 183 41.03 5.36 15.91
CA SER A 183 40.32 4.67 17.00
C SER A 183 39.63 3.38 16.55
N LEU A 184 39.42 3.21 15.24
CA LEU A 184 38.83 2.01 14.64
C LEU A 184 39.91 0.96 14.40
N GLN A 185 39.60 -0.30 14.71
CA GLN A 185 40.47 -1.44 14.41
C GLN A 185 40.00 -2.22 13.18
N THR A 186 38.75 -2.02 12.79
CA THR A 186 38.09 -2.55 11.60
C THR A 186 37.12 -1.49 11.08
N CYS A 187 36.68 -1.59 9.84
CA CYS A 187 35.76 -0.62 9.22
C CYS A 187 36.34 0.81 9.09
N GLU A 188 37.65 1.01 9.22
CA GLU A 188 38.28 2.31 9.08
C GLU A 188 38.09 2.91 7.67
N GLU A 189 38.05 2.06 6.65
CA GLU A 189 37.77 2.43 5.26
C GLU A 189 36.29 2.75 5.07
N TRP A 190 35.40 2.03 5.74
CA TRP A 190 33.97 2.31 5.71
C TRP A 190 33.68 3.73 6.24
N ASP A 191 34.26 4.07 7.39
CA ASP A 191 34.18 5.42 7.96
C ASP A 191 34.69 6.50 7.00
N LEU A 192 35.80 6.21 6.29
CA LEU A 192 36.37 7.12 5.31
C LEU A 192 35.43 7.34 4.12
N TRP A 193 34.90 6.27 3.52
CA TRP A 193 33.97 6.36 2.39
C TRP A 193 32.69 7.10 2.76
N LEU A 194 32.16 6.85 3.95
CA LEU A 194 31.03 7.59 4.52
C LEU A 194 31.35 9.09 4.58
N ARG A 195 32.45 9.49 5.21
CA ARG A 195 32.83 10.91 5.33
C ARG A 195 33.09 11.56 3.96
N MET A 196 33.67 10.83 3.00
CA MET A 196 33.87 11.32 1.64
C MET A 196 32.55 11.55 0.89
N ALA A 197 31.57 10.65 1.03
CA ALA A 197 30.24 10.82 0.45
C ALA A 197 29.51 12.06 1.03
N PHE A 198 29.61 12.27 2.35
CA PHE A 198 29.06 13.47 2.99
C PHE A 198 29.87 14.75 2.74
N ALA A 199 31.13 14.62 2.28
CA ALA A 199 31.93 15.72 1.76
C ALA A 199 31.68 16.02 0.26
N ASN A 200 30.57 15.51 -0.28
CA ASN A 200 30.11 15.67 -1.68
C ASN A 200 31.11 15.17 -2.72
N ALA A 201 31.82 14.06 -2.46
CA ALA A 201 32.58 13.38 -3.50
C ALA A 201 31.66 12.63 -4.47
N GLU A 202 31.98 12.65 -5.75
CA GLU A 202 31.31 11.85 -6.77
C GLU A 202 31.97 10.48 -6.90
N PHE A 203 31.18 9.41 -6.79
CA PHE A 203 31.65 8.03 -6.94
C PHE A 203 31.36 7.53 -8.35
N HIS A 204 32.42 7.24 -9.11
CA HIS A 204 32.35 6.78 -10.49
C HIS A 204 32.78 5.32 -10.60
N ARG A 205 31.85 4.45 -10.99
CA ARG A 205 32.10 3.01 -11.17
C ARG A 205 32.91 2.77 -12.45
N VAL A 206 33.99 2.01 -12.32
CA VAL A 206 34.71 1.38 -13.43
C VAL A 206 34.19 -0.04 -13.59
N ASP A 207 33.64 -0.36 -14.76
CA ASP A 207 33.07 -1.69 -15.07
C ASP A 207 34.16 -2.72 -15.41
N ALA A 208 35.07 -2.94 -14.45
CA ALA A 208 36.16 -3.90 -14.54
C ALA A 208 36.43 -4.51 -13.15
N CYS A 209 36.97 -5.73 -13.15
CA CYS A 209 37.45 -6.40 -11.95
C CYS A 209 38.98 -6.29 -11.90
N LEU A 210 39.51 -5.31 -11.15
CA LEU A 210 40.92 -4.93 -11.21
C LEU A 210 41.71 -5.23 -9.92
N ALA A 211 41.07 -5.90 -8.96
CA ALA A 211 41.58 -6.10 -7.62
C ALA A 211 41.31 -7.52 -7.10
N PHE A 212 42.24 -8.01 -6.28
CA PHE A 212 42.21 -9.36 -5.73
C PHE A 212 42.49 -9.34 -4.24
N TYR A 213 41.48 -9.73 -3.46
CA TYR A 213 41.50 -9.81 -2.00
C TYR A 213 41.93 -11.21 -1.53
N ARG A 214 43.05 -11.34 -0.85
CA ARG A 214 43.52 -12.63 -0.31
C ARG A 214 42.87 -12.93 1.03
N MET A 215 42.20 -14.06 1.11
CA MET A 215 41.62 -14.54 2.37
C MET A 215 42.68 -15.27 3.19
N LYS A 216 43.03 -14.73 4.37
CA LYS A 216 44.00 -15.34 5.29
C LYS A 216 43.36 -15.64 6.66
N PRO A 217 43.57 -16.85 7.23
CA PRO A 217 43.21 -17.12 8.62
C PRO A 217 43.95 -16.18 9.58
N GLY A 218 43.26 -15.69 10.62
CA GLY A 218 43.85 -14.78 11.60
C GLY A 218 44.03 -13.33 11.12
N SER A 219 43.39 -12.93 10.02
CA SER A 219 43.29 -11.53 9.62
C SER A 219 42.61 -10.67 10.70
N LEU A 220 42.82 -9.35 10.66
CA LEU A 220 42.19 -8.42 11.62
C LEU A 220 40.66 -8.43 11.51
N SER A 221 40.14 -8.50 10.28
CA SER A 221 38.72 -8.75 9.95
C SER A 221 38.22 -10.14 10.39
N GLY A 222 39.14 -10.98 10.90
CA GLY A 222 38.93 -12.27 11.55
C GLY A 222 38.08 -12.20 12.82
N ASP A 223 38.19 -11.11 13.60
CA ASP A 223 37.55 -10.96 14.91
C ASP A 223 36.11 -10.41 14.79
N PRO A 224 35.06 -11.23 15.04
CA PRO A 224 33.68 -10.79 14.90
C PRO A 224 33.26 -9.73 15.92
N THR A 225 33.87 -9.71 17.11
CA THR A 225 33.50 -8.76 18.17
C THR A 225 33.96 -7.36 17.81
N LYS A 226 35.19 -7.23 17.31
CA LYS A 226 35.73 -5.94 16.82
C LYS A 226 34.93 -5.43 15.63
N LEU A 227 34.66 -6.31 14.66
CA LEU A 227 33.95 -5.94 13.45
C LEU A 227 32.54 -5.41 13.72
N VAL A 228 31.77 -6.08 14.60
CA VAL A 228 30.44 -5.61 15.00
C VAL A 228 30.52 -4.31 15.79
N ARG A 229 31.47 -4.18 16.72
CA ARG A 229 31.66 -2.96 17.52
C ARG A 229 31.97 -1.74 16.64
N ASP A 230 32.91 -1.88 15.72
CA ASP A 230 33.36 -0.77 14.89
C ASP A 230 32.29 -0.42 13.83
N ALA A 231 31.57 -1.41 13.31
CA ALA A 231 30.38 -1.19 12.49
C ALA A 231 29.31 -0.36 13.21
N ILE A 232 29.08 -0.60 14.51
CA ILE A 232 28.18 0.22 15.33
C ILE A 232 28.73 1.65 15.46
N CYS A 233 30.04 1.83 15.62
CA CYS A 233 30.66 3.16 15.65
C CYS A 233 30.41 3.92 14.33
N VAL A 234 30.68 3.29 13.19
CA VAL A 234 30.50 3.91 11.86
C VAL A 234 29.03 4.26 11.58
N THR A 235 28.10 3.34 11.85
CA THR A 235 26.66 3.61 11.68
C THR A 235 26.15 4.71 12.62
N THR A 236 26.73 4.84 13.81
CA THR A 236 26.40 5.95 14.73
C THR A 236 26.92 7.30 14.20
N LYS A 237 28.08 7.32 13.54
CA LYS A 237 28.55 8.53 12.84
C LYS A 237 27.67 8.85 11.62
N ALA A 238 27.23 7.85 10.88
CA ALA A 238 26.32 8.01 9.74
C ALA A 238 25.01 8.69 10.18
N GLU A 239 24.41 8.25 11.29
CA GLU A 239 23.23 8.91 11.88
C GLU A 239 23.44 10.40 12.17
N ALA A 240 24.62 10.76 12.68
CA ALA A 240 24.94 12.14 13.01
C ALA A 240 25.08 12.99 11.73
N LEU A 241 25.74 12.44 10.70
CA LEU A 241 25.89 13.08 9.39
C LEU A 241 24.55 13.28 8.67
N CYS A 242 23.68 12.27 8.66
CA CYS A 242 22.32 12.39 8.09
C CYS A 242 21.54 13.54 8.73
N ARG A 243 21.56 13.61 10.08
CA ARG A 243 20.92 14.69 10.83
C ARG A 243 21.50 16.06 10.51
N GLN A 244 22.83 16.17 10.42
CA GLN A 244 23.51 17.42 10.11
C GLN A 244 23.16 17.93 8.70
N HIS A 245 23.00 17.04 7.73
CA HIS A 245 22.70 17.40 6.34
C HIS A 245 21.19 17.54 6.05
N GLY A 246 20.34 17.45 7.07
CA GLY A 246 18.89 17.56 6.91
C GLY A 246 18.29 16.43 6.06
N LEU A 247 18.97 15.29 5.96
CA LEU A 247 18.44 14.12 5.29
C LEU A 247 17.31 13.55 6.16
N PRO A 248 16.12 13.29 5.61
CA PRO A 248 14.96 12.92 6.39
C PRO A 248 15.21 11.62 7.16
N PRO A 249 14.70 11.49 8.40
CA PRO A 249 14.64 10.20 9.07
C PRO A 249 13.76 9.24 8.25
N GLU A 250 14.22 7.99 8.13
CA GLU A 250 13.81 6.96 7.18
C GLU A 250 12.31 6.80 6.85
N GLY A 251 12.08 6.19 5.68
CA GLY A 251 10.86 5.47 5.35
C GLY A 251 10.98 4.68 4.03
N PRO A 252 10.07 3.74 3.73
CA PRO A 252 10.06 2.94 2.49
C PRO A 252 10.15 3.78 1.21
N GLU A 253 9.71 5.05 1.27
CA GLU A 253 9.73 6.03 0.18
C GLU A 253 11.12 6.61 -0.09
N THR A 254 12.00 6.65 0.91
CA THR A 254 13.40 7.13 0.78
C THR A 254 14.35 6.01 0.36
N GLY A 255 14.00 4.76 0.65
CA GLY A 255 14.83 3.58 0.49
C GLY A 255 15.95 3.41 1.54
N TRP A 256 16.17 4.36 2.43
CA TRP A 256 17.21 4.26 3.46
C TRP A 256 16.85 3.18 4.49
N ILE A 257 17.86 2.44 4.95
CA ILE A 257 17.73 1.43 6.01
C ILE A 257 18.02 2.12 7.34
N THR A 258 17.25 1.79 8.39
CA THR A 258 17.48 2.37 9.71
C THR A 258 18.83 2.00 10.28
N PRO A 259 19.44 2.84 11.13
CA PRO A 259 20.75 2.54 11.68
C PRO A 259 20.68 1.28 12.56
N ALA A 260 19.58 1.09 13.28
CA ALA A 260 19.31 -0.13 14.03
C ALA A 260 19.26 -1.36 13.09
N VAL A 261 18.58 -1.25 11.94
CA VAL A 261 18.50 -2.34 10.95
C VAL A 261 19.87 -2.57 10.28
N SER A 262 20.67 -1.53 10.08
CA SER A 262 22.05 -1.62 9.58
C SER A 262 23.02 -2.26 10.58
N ARG A 263 22.90 -1.95 11.87
CA ARG A 263 23.64 -2.64 12.93
C ARG A 263 23.25 -4.13 12.97
N LEU A 264 21.96 -4.43 12.86
CA LEU A 264 21.46 -5.81 12.77
C LEU A 264 21.97 -6.51 11.52
N ARG A 265 22.00 -5.84 10.35
CA ARG A 265 22.60 -6.36 9.11
C ARG A 265 24.04 -6.80 9.36
N MET A 266 24.85 -5.95 9.97
CA MET A 266 26.26 -6.24 10.23
C MET A 266 26.42 -7.43 11.19
N LEU A 267 25.68 -7.45 12.30
CA LEU A 267 25.67 -8.60 13.23
C LEU A 267 25.34 -9.91 12.51
N VAL A 268 24.24 -9.93 11.75
CA VAL A 268 23.73 -11.10 11.06
C VAL A 268 24.72 -11.58 9.99
N TRP A 269 25.27 -10.65 9.19
CA TRP A 269 26.27 -10.99 8.18
C TRP A 269 27.55 -11.56 8.79
N VAL A 270 28.07 -10.96 9.88
CA VAL A 270 29.30 -11.41 10.54
C VAL A 270 29.15 -12.83 11.08
N ILE A 271 28.05 -13.11 11.79
CA ILE A 271 27.79 -14.46 12.32
C ILE A 271 27.68 -15.47 11.18
N ALA A 272 26.97 -15.13 10.10
CA ALA A 272 26.84 -15.99 8.92
C ALA A 272 28.18 -16.22 8.21
N ALA A 273 29.01 -15.18 8.06
CA ALA A 273 30.30 -15.26 7.37
C ALA A 273 31.39 -15.97 8.18
N LYS A 274 31.36 -15.89 9.51
CA LYS A 274 32.28 -16.68 10.35
C LYS A 274 31.91 -18.14 10.38
N HIS A 275 30.60 -18.43 10.39
CA HIS A 275 30.09 -19.77 10.40
C HIS A 275 30.77 -20.68 11.46
N ASP A 276 31.03 -20.11 12.64
CA ASP A 276 31.72 -20.79 13.73
C ASP A 276 30.69 -21.22 14.79
N PRO A 277 30.45 -22.53 14.99
CA PRO A 277 29.52 -23.03 16.00
C PRO A 277 29.91 -22.67 17.45
N SER A 278 31.18 -22.31 17.69
CA SER A 278 31.67 -21.90 19.01
C SER A 278 31.43 -20.42 19.32
N LEU A 279 30.97 -19.64 18.33
CA LEU A 279 30.74 -18.21 18.47
C LEU A 279 29.61 -17.92 19.47
N ASP A 280 29.89 -17.11 20.48
CA ASP A 280 28.88 -16.64 21.41
C ASP A 280 28.01 -15.53 20.78
N VAL A 281 26.98 -15.97 20.07
CA VAL A 281 26.01 -15.08 19.41
C VAL A 281 25.26 -14.19 20.42
N ALA A 282 25.06 -14.64 21.66
CA ALA A 282 24.38 -13.82 22.66
C ALA A 282 25.27 -12.63 23.08
N THR A 283 26.56 -12.87 23.27
CA THR A 283 27.53 -11.79 23.56
C THR A 283 27.66 -10.80 22.40
N LEU A 284 27.67 -11.27 21.15
CA LEU A 284 27.68 -10.37 19.99
C LEU A 284 26.38 -9.57 19.85
N ALA A 285 25.22 -10.20 20.06
CA ALA A 285 23.93 -9.53 20.01
C ALA A 285 23.80 -8.46 21.10
N ALA A 286 24.42 -8.67 22.27
CA ALA A 286 24.46 -7.69 23.36
C ALA A 286 25.28 -6.43 23.04
N LEU A 287 26.05 -6.41 21.95
CA LEU A 287 26.72 -5.18 21.48
C LEU A 287 25.74 -4.18 20.90
N LEU A 288 24.58 -4.62 20.41
CA LEU A 288 23.57 -3.74 19.84
C LEU A 288 22.79 -3.05 20.98
N PRO A 289 22.61 -1.71 20.93
CA PRO A 289 21.79 -0.99 21.90
C PRO A 289 20.34 -1.52 21.95
N ASP A 290 19.81 -1.82 20.76
CA ASP A 290 18.50 -2.40 20.53
C ASP A 290 18.54 -3.28 19.25
N ILE A 291 17.79 -4.38 19.27
CA ILE A 291 17.53 -5.17 18.07
C ILE A 291 16.18 -4.70 17.52
N PRO A 292 16.13 -4.12 16.31
CA PRO A 292 14.89 -3.56 15.77
C PRO A 292 13.91 -4.66 15.34
N ASP A 293 12.63 -4.27 15.23
CA ASP A 293 11.64 -5.06 14.49
C ASP A 293 12.02 -5.08 13.01
N ALA A 294 12.28 -6.27 12.47
CA ALA A 294 12.68 -6.49 11.09
C ALA A 294 11.51 -6.85 10.16
N ALA A 295 10.26 -6.76 10.64
CA ALA A 295 9.08 -6.98 9.80
C ALA A 295 9.10 -6.01 8.60
N GLY A 296 8.93 -6.55 7.39
CA GLY A 296 9.06 -5.82 6.13
C GLY A 296 10.48 -5.82 5.52
N TYR A 297 11.50 -6.29 6.24
CA TYR A 297 12.89 -6.45 5.76
C TYR A 297 13.27 -7.92 5.52
N GLU A 298 12.31 -8.83 5.37
CA GLU A 298 12.59 -10.27 5.40
C GLU A 298 13.43 -10.74 4.21
N SER A 299 13.12 -10.27 2.99
CA SER A 299 13.92 -10.56 1.79
C SER A 299 15.34 -9.99 1.88
N PHE A 300 15.48 -8.82 2.52
CA PHE A 300 16.78 -8.20 2.76
C PHE A 300 17.63 -9.07 3.69
N PHE A 301 17.08 -9.46 4.84
CA PHE A 301 17.82 -10.31 5.79
C PHE A 301 18.09 -11.72 5.25
N ALA A 302 17.19 -12.29 4.44
CA ALA A 302 17.47 -13.54 3.74
C ALA A 302 18.72 -13.42 2.85
N GLY A 303 18.81 -12.35 2.07
CA GLY A 303 19.99 -12.07 1.23
C GLY A 303 21.26 -11.84 2.05
N VAL A 304 21.16 -11.08 3.16
CA VAL A 304 22.31 -10.82 4.07
C VAL A 304 22.85 -12.12 4.66
N ILE A 305 21.98 -13.01 5.14
CA ILE A 305 22.40 -14.30 5.72
C ILE A 305 23.04 -15.18 4.64
N LEU A 306 22.39 -15.34 3.47
CA LEU A 306 22.91 -16.17 2.38
C LEU A 306 24.27 -15.65 1.88
N HIS A 307 24.41 -14.34 1.70
CA HIS A 307 25.67 -13.72 1.30
C HIS A 307 26.77 -13.91 2.36
N GLY A 308 26.44 -13.82 3.65
CA GLY A 308 27.37 -14.15 4.73
C GLY A 308 27.84 -15.60 4.64
N LEU A 309 26.91 -16.55 4.54
CA LEU A 309 27.23 -17.98 4.40
C LEU A 309 28.10 -18.26 3.18
N GLN A 310 27.83 -17.64 2.03
CA GLN A 310 28.66 -17.75 0.83
C GLN A 310 30.08 -17.23 1.06
N THR A 311 30.22 -16.12 1.80
CA THR A 311 31.52 -15.56 2.15
C THR A 311 32.33 -16.52 3.04
N GLY A 312 31.67 -17.19 3.99
CA GLY A 312 32.33 -18.10 4.94
C GLY A 312 32.65 -19.49 4.38
N LEU A 313 31.70 -20.09 3.65
CA LEU A 313 31.82 -21.44 3.12
C LEU A 313 32.55 -21.52 1.77
N LEU A 314 32.62 -20.40 1.04
CA LEU A 314 33.26 -20.31 -0.27
C LEU A 314 32.75 -21.39 -1.25
N PRO A 315 31.44 -21.49 -1.51
CA PRO A 315 30.93 -22.38 -2.53
C PRO A 315 31.33 -21.88 -3.93
N ASP A 316 31.41 -22.76 -4.92
CA ASP A 316 31.72 -22.36 -6.31
C ASP A 316 30.60 -21.49 -6.89
N ARG A 317 29.34 -21.81 -6.55
CA ARG A 317 28.16 -21.00 -6.88
C ARG A 317 27.25 -20.83 -5.66
N ALA A 318 26.46 -19.76 -5.67
CA ALA A 318 25.52 -19.43 -4.61
C ALA A 318 24.54 -20.57 -4.30
N GLU A 319 24.04 -21.25 -5.34
CA GLU A 319 23.09 -22.36 -5.24
C GLU A 319 23.71 -23.65 -4.68
N ASP A 320 25.05 -23.80 -4.69
CA ASP A 320 25.72 -25.01 -4.19
C ASP A 320 25.63 -25.12 -2.66
N LEU A 321 25.18 -24.07 -1.95
CA LEU A 321 24.80 -24.17 -0.54
C LEU A 321 23.77 -25.28 -0.29
N ILE A 322 22.93 -25.61 -1.28
CA ILE A 322 21.92 -26.67 -1.19
C ILE A 322 22.55 -28.06 -0.99
N ASP A 323 23.82 -28.26 -1.40
CA ASP A 323 24.46 -29.57 -1.39
C ASP A 323 25.03 -29.95 -0.02
N ALA A 324 25.18 -28.99 0.89
CA ALA A 324 25.74 -29.20 2.23
C ALA A 324 24.97 -28.44 3.34
N PRO A 325 23.64 -28.59 3.45
CA PRO A 325 22.82 -27.86 4.40
C PRO A 325 23.20 -28.15 5.86
N GLU A 326 23.72 -29.35 6.16
CA GLU A 326 24.19 -29.72 7.49
C GLU A 326 25.34 -28.84 7.99
N GLN A 327 26.12 -28.24 7.07
CA GLN A 327 27.19 -27.33 7.44
C GLN A 327 26.59 -26.05 8.02
N TRP A 328 25.70 -25.36 7.28
CA TRP A 328 25.26 -24.01 7.63
C TRP A 328 23.86 -23.85 8.23
N TRP A 329 22.98 -24.83 8.09
CA TRP A 329 21.60 -24.76 8.59
C TRP A 329 21.51 -24.38 10.09
N PRO A 330 22.36 -24.90 11.00
CA PRO A 330 22.33 -24.48 12.40
C PRO A 330 22.54 -22.97 12.58
N THR A 331 23.46 -22.37 11.81
CA THR A 331 23.75 -20.93 11.84
C THR A 331 22.59 -20.12 11.28
N PHE A 332 22.06 -20.53 10.12
CA PHE A 332 20.91 -19.87 9.50
C PHE A 332 19.71 -19.84 10.44
N ARG A 333 19.35 -20.99 11.02
CA ARG A 333 18.24 -21.11 11.95
C ARG A 333 18.43 -20.25 13.20
N LEU A 334 19.65 -20.20 13.75
CA LEU A 334 19.96 -19.36 14.91
C LEU A 334 19.73 -17.88 14.62
N LEU A 335 20.18 -17.40 13.46
CA LEU A 335 19.97 -16.02 13.02
C LEU A 335 18.50 -15.69 12.78
N VAL A 336 17.75 -16.59 12.15
CA VAL A 336 16.30 -16.42 11.97
C VAL A 336 15.57 -16.36 13.31
N GLN A 337 15.95 -17.20 14.28
CA GLN A 337 15.38 -17.17 15.63
C GLN A 337 15.72 -15.89 16.39
N LEU A 338 16.95 -15.38 16.23
CA LEU A 338 17.36 -14.09 16.79
C LEU A 338 16.47 -12.97 16.25
N ILE A 339 16.32 -12.87 14.92
CA ILE A 339 15.48 -11.83 14.30
C ILE A 339 14.00 -11.97 14.72
N GLN A 340 13.45 -13.19 14.68
CA GLN A 340 12.06 -13.47 15.03
C GLN A 340 11.72 -13.09 16.47
N ARG A 341 12.65 -13.21 17.42
CA ARG A 341 12.41 -12.85 18.83
C ARG A 341 12.10 -11.37 19.03
N HIS A 342 12.62 -10.52 18.14
CA HIS A 342 12.52 -9.06 18.24
C HIS A 342 11.58 -8.46 17.18
N SER A 343 10.99 -9.29 16.32
CA SER A 343 10.13 -8.86 15.20
C SER A 343 8.71 -9.40 15.32
N LEU A 344 7.80 -8.92 14.47
CA LEU A 344 6.44 -9.44 14.39
C LEU A 344 6.41 -10.99 14.25
N PRO A 345 5.51 -11.71 14.94
CA PRO A 345 5.36 -13.16 14.77
C PRO A 345 5.19 -13.57 13.29
N GLY A 346 6.00 -14.54 12.84
CA GLY A 346 6.02 -15.02 11.45
C GLY A 346 7.09 -14.39 10.55
N THR A 347 7.80 -13.35 11.02
CA THR A 347 8.95 -12.76 10.30
C THR A 347 10.00 -13.81 9.93
N GLY A 348 10.33 -14.73 10.84
CA GLY A 348 11.32 -15.76 10.59
C GLY A 348 10.91 -16.76 9.50
N ARG A 349 9.61 -17.09 9.41
CA ARG A 349 9.06 -17.91 8.32
C ARG A 349 9.22 -17.22 6.97
N LYS A 350 8.93 -15.92 6.90
CA LYS A 350 9.11 -15.13 5.67
C LYS A 350 10.59 -15.03 5.26
N ILE A 351 11.53 -14.96 6.20
CA ILE A 351 12.97 -15.02 5.90
C ILE A 351 13.34 -16.38 5.30
N LEU A 352 12.82 -17.48 5.86
CA LEU A 352 13.00 -18.83 5.31
C LEU A 352 12.48 -18.93 3.87
N GLU A 353 11.29 -18.40 3.60
CA GLU A 353 10.67 -18.39 2.27
C GLU A 353 11.47 -17.58 1.25
N ALA A 354 11.89 -16.38 1.63
CA ALA A 354 12.72 -15.55 0.77
C ALA A 354 14.08 -16.21 0.46
N ALA A 355 14.69 -16.88 1.45
CA ALA A 355 15.94 -17.61 1.24
C ALA A 355 15.76 -18.83 0.34
N ALA A 356 14.72 -19.64 0.55
CA ALA A 356 14.41 -20.78 -0.31
C ALA A 356 14.14 -20.34 -1.76
N TRP A 357 13.42 -19.23 -1.94
CA TRP A 357 13.14 -18.66 -3.25
C TRP A 357 14.43 -18.22 -3.96
N GLN A 358 15.33 -17.51 -3.26
CA GLN A 358 16.61 -17.08 -3.81
C GLN A 358 17.51 -18.26 -4.20
N LEU A 359 17.61 -19.27 -3.34
CA LEU A 359 18.38 -20.50 -3.62
C LEU A 359 17.81 -21.26 -4.81
N SER A 360 16.47 -21.40 -4.89
CA SER A 360 15.82 -22.07 -6.00
C SER A 360 16.02 -21.34 -7.33
N ALA A 361 15.98 -20.01 -7.31
CA ALA A 361 16.18 -19.19 -8.51
C ALA A 361 17.59 -19.36 -9.12
N GLY A 362 18.60 -19.74 -8.34
CA GLY A 362 19.95 -20.03 -8.85
C GLY A 362 19.98 -21.27 -9.75
N ASN A 363 19.17 -22.29 -9.45
CA ASN A 363 19.00 -23.44 -10.34
C ASN A 363 17.63 -24.11 -10.14
N LEU A 364 16.67 -23.72 -10.98
CA LEU A 364 15.28 -24.16 -10.93
C LEU A 364 15.09 -25.69 -11.10
N ARG A 365 16.10 -26.42 -11.59
CA ARG A 365 16.05 -27.89 -11.75
C ARG A 365 16.42 -28.65 -10.48
N ARG A 366 17.01 -27.99 -9.48
CA ARG A 366 17.37 -28.66 -8.21
C ARG A 366 16.16 -28.77 -7.31
N SER A 367 15.96 -29.96 -6.74
CA SER A 367 14.95 -30.22 -5.72
C SER A 367 15.64 -30.36 -4.37
N PHE A 368 15.10 -29.72 -3.34
CA PHE A 368 15.69 -29.71 -2.00
C PHE A 368 14.64 -29.42 -0.92
N THR A 369 14.98 -29.66 0.35
CA THR A 369 14.14 -29.26 1.49
C THR A 369 14.91 -28.26 2.34
N PHE A 370 14.26 -27.16 2.68
CA PHE A 370 14.82 -26.06 3.44
C PHE A 370 13.88 -25.66 4.57
N GLY A 371 14.17 -26.14 5.78
CA GLY A 371 13.27 -25.97 6.93
C GLY A 371 11.89 -26.55 6.65
N THR A 372 10.86 -25.70 6.66
CA THR A 372 9.46 -26.08 6.39
C THR A 372 9.09 -26.00 4.91
N ILE A 373 10.05 -25.73 4.02
CA ILE A 373 9.82 -25.53 2.58
C ILE A 373 10.40 -26.70 1.81
N GLN A 374 9.59 -27.30 0.94
CA GLN A 374 10.02 -28.30 0.00
C GLN A 374 10.01 -27.70 -1.41
N VAL A 375 11.17 -27.70 -2.06
CA VAL A 375 11.36 -27.26 -3.44
C VAL A 375 11.47 -28.49 -4.33
N VAL A 376 10.66 -28.57 -5.38
CA VAL A 376 10.66 -29.69 -6.32
C VAL A 376 10.66 -29.21 -7.77
N SER A 377 11.44 -29.88 -8.60
CA SER A 377 11.43 -29.73 -10.04
C SER A 377 10.70 -30.92 -10.66
N VAL A 378 9.67 -30.66 -11.47
CA VAL A 378 8.84 -31.70 -12.10
C VAL A 378 8.85 -31.58 -13.62
N GLU A 379 9.07 -32.71 -14.29
CA GLU A 379 8.96 -32.81 -15.74
C GLU A 379 7.50 -33.11 -16.10
N LEU A 380 6.83 -32.21 -16.84
CA LEU A 380 5.40 -32.32 -17.13
C LEU A 380 5.05 -33.53 -18.00
N GLY A 381 5.99 -33.99 -18.83
CA GLY A 381 5.85 -35.24 -19.59
C GLY A 381 5.99 -36.52 -18.76
N ALA A 382 6.62 -36.42 -17.58
CA ALA A 382 7.00 -37.58 -16.77
C ALA A 382 6.66 -37.39 -15.27
N LEU A 383 5.44 -36.94 -14.97
CA LEU A 383 4.98 -36.71 -13.60
C LEU A 383 5.06 -37.98 -12.74
N SER A 384 5.57 -37.84 -11.52
CA SER A 384 5.66 -38.89 -10.51
C SER A 384 5.17 -38.37 -9.16
N LYS A 385 4.79 -39.26 -8.24
CA LYS A 385 4.31 -38.85 -6.91
C LYS A 385 5.42 -38.11 -6.16
N VAL A 386 5.13 -36.91 -5.64
CA VAL A 386 6.06 -36.17 -4.77
C VAL A 386 5.76 -36.54 -3.33
N ILE A 387 6.75 -37.09 -2.63
CA ILE A 387 6.64 -37.44 -1.21
C ILE A 387 6.91 -36.20 -0.36
N ARG A 388 6.05 -35.92 0.60
CA ARG A 388 6.22 -34.79 1.50
C ARG A 388 7.41 -35.01 2.41
N ALA A 389 8.30 -34.03 2.50
CA ALA A 389 9.30 -34.03 3.57
C ALA A 389 8.61 -33.90 4.94
N GLU A 390 9.20 -34.52 5.97
CA GLU A 390 8.56 -34.66 7.29
C GLU A 390 8.10 -33.31 7.87
N GLN A 391 8.99 -32.31 7.82
CA GLN A 391 8.79 -30.95 8.35
C GLN A 391 8.19 -29.97 7.34
N ALA A 392 7.99 -30.37 6.08
CA ALA A 392 7.52 -29.47 5.04
C ALA A 392 6.02 -29.18 5.16
N ASP A 393 5.69 -27.89 5.15
CA ASP A 393 4.32 -27.36 5.12
C ASP A 393 4.09 -26.38 3.96
N THR A 394 5.15 -26.07 3.19
CA THR A 394 5.17 -25.17 2.05
C THR A 394 5.80 -25.89 0.86
N LEU A 395 5.22 -25.74 -0.32
CA LEU A 395 5.72 -26.30 -1.57
C LEU A 395 6.10 -25.17 -2.53
N ILE A 396 7.28 -25.26 -3.12
CA ILE A 396 7.67 -24.56 -4.35
C ILE A 396 7.86 -25.65 -5.42
N MET A 397 7.03 -25.63 -6.46
CA MET A 397 7.07 -26.61 -7.55
C MET A 397 7.38 -25.90 -8.87
N HIS A 398 8.56 -26.17 -9.44
CA HIS A 398 8.97 -25.71 -10.75
C HIS A 398 8.61 -26.75 -11.81
N GLY A 399 7.86 -26.34 -12.84
CA GLY A 399 7.45 -27.20 -13.95
C GLY A 399 8.34 -27.01 -15.16
N PHE A 400 8.73 -28.12 -15.80
CA PHE A 400 9.52 -28.14 -17.03
C PHE A 400 8.88 -28.96 -18.14
N SER A 401 9.15 -28.56 -19.37
CA SER A 401 8.89 -29.34 -20.59
C SER A 401 10.18 -29.38 -21.41
N GLY A 402 10.90 -30.50 -21.33
CA GLY A 402 12.26 -30.57 -21.85
C GLY A 402 13.17 -29.57 -21.12
N ASP A 403 13.80 -28.67 -21.87
CA ASP A 403 14.68 -27.63 -21.31
C ASP A 403 13.93 -26.38 -20.80
N ASP A 404 12.67 -26.20 -21.21
CA ASP A 404 11.89 -24.98 -20.97
C ASP A 404 11.19 -24.99 -19.60
N HIS A 405 11.36 -23.91 -18.82
CA HIS A 405 10.60 -23.67 -17.59
C HIS A 405 9.23 -23.10 -17.93
N VAL A 406 8.17 -23.84 -17.63
CA VAL A 406 6.79 -23.50 -18.03
C VAL A 406 6.00 -22.78 -16.94
N GLY A 407 6.40 -22.89 -15.68
CA GLY A 407 5.69 -22.23 -14.60
C GLY A 407 6.13 -22.69 -13.21
N THR A 408 5.80 -21.89 -12.20
CA THR A 408 6.08 -22.19 -10.79
C THR A 408 4.80 -22.10 -9.98
N PHE A 409 4.54 -23.11 -9.16
CA PHE A 409 3.49 -23.09 -8.15
C PHE A 409 4.12 -22.90 -6.78
N VAL A 410 3.50 -22.07 -5.94
CA VAL A 410 3.89 -21.86 -4.56
C VAL A 410 2.65 -21.92 -3.68
N GLY A 411 2.70 -22.70 -2.59
CA GLY A 411 1.52 -22.84 -1.73
C GLY A 411 1.67 -23.77 -0.53
N PRO A 412 0.59 -23.98 0.23
CA PRO A 412 0.58 -24.87 1.39
C PRO A 412 0.66 -26.35 1.00
N LEU A 413 1.29 -27.14 1.87
CA LEU A 413 1.47 -28.58 1.72
C LEU A 413 1.03 -29.31 3.01
N TRP A 414 0.02 -30.18 2.91
CA TRP A 414 -0.49 -31.00 4.02
C TRP A 414 -0.06 -32.46 3.93
N GLY A 415 0.18 -33.00 2.75
CA GLY A 415 0.49 -34.41 2.53
C GLY A 415 1.32 -34.62 1.26
N ASP A 416 1.47 -35.87 0.85
CA ASP A 416 2.12 -36.18 -0.42
C ASP A 416 1.34 -35.57 -1.59
N LEU A 417 2.03 -35.19 -2.66
CA LEU A 417 1.38 -34.64 -3.84
C LEU A 417 1.25 -35.73 -4.92
N SER A 418 0.05 -36.29 -5.05
CA SER A 418 -0.26 -37.24 -6.13
C SER A 418 -0.14 -36.62 -7.52
N ILE A 419 0.05 -37.46 -8.55
CA ILE A 419 0.06 -37.04 -9.96
C ILE A 419 -1.24 -36.28 -10.32
N ARG A 420 -2.37 -36.69 -9.73
CA ARG A 420 -3.66 -36.01 -9.93
C ARG A 420 -3.65 -34.58 -9.38
N ALA A 421 -3.13 -34.40 -8.17
CA ALA A 421 -3.00 -33.08 -7.57
C ALA A 421 -2.03 -32.19 -8.37
N GLN A 422 -0.91 -32.75 -8.85
CA GLN A 422 0.02 -32.05 -9.74
C GLN A 422 -0.65 -31.56 -11.02
N ILE A 423 -1.37 -32.44 -11.74
CA ILE A 423 -2.10 -32.06 -12.96
C ILE A 423 -3.08 -30.91 -12.69
N ARG A 424 -3.77 -30.94 -11.53
CA ARG A 424 -4.68 -29.86 -11.16
C ARG A 424 -3.95 -28.53 -10.97
N LEU A 425 -2.82 -28.53 -10.25
CA LEU A 425 -2.00 -27.32 -10.05
C LEU A 425 -1.46 -26.80 -11.39
N ILE A 426 -0.98 -27.69 -12.27
CA ILE A 426 -0.48 -27.34 -13.61
C ILE A 426 -1.59 -26.65 -14.44
N LEU A 427 -2.80 -27.21 -14.43
CA LEU A 427 -3.92 -26.67 -15.22
C LEU A 427 -4.51 -25.37 -14.64
N GLN A 428 -4.64 -25.28 -13.32
CA GLN A 428 -5.38 -24.20 -12.66
C GLN A 428 -4.48 -23.04 -12.25
N GLU A 429 -3.27 -23.34 -11.77
CA GLU A 429 -2.36 -22.35 -11.18
C GLU A 429 -1.24 -21.98 -12.16
N MET A 430 -0.60 -22.95 -12.82
CA MET A 430 0.46 -22.68 -13.81
C MET A 430 -0.08 -22.32 -15.19
N GLN A 431 -1.34 -22.68 -15.50
CA GLN A 431 -1.97 -22.52 -16.82
C GLN A 431 -1.20 -23.18 -17.98
N ALA A 432 -0.39 -24.21 -17.70
CA ALA A 432 0.50 -24.87 -18.67
C ALA A 432 -0.08 -26.22 -19.17
N GLY A 433 -1.36 -26.24 -19.48
CA GLY A 433 -2.08 -27.49 -19.81
C GLY A 433 -1.67 -28.13 -21.13
N GLU A 434 -1.19 -27.32 -22.07
CA GLU A 434 -0.69 -27.73 -23.38
C GLU A 434 0.59 -28.57 -23.33
N HIS A 435 1.35 -28.49 -22.23
CA HIS A 435 2.63 -29.19 -22.05
C HIS A 435 2.48 -30.62 -21.49
N LEU A 436 1.26 -31.09 -21.22
CA LEU A 436 1.01 -32.47 -20.80
C LEU A 436 1.00 -33.41 -22.02
N GLU A 437 1.97 -34.34 -22.11
CA GLU A 437 2.21 -35.26 -23.25
C GLU A 437 0.98 -36.08 -23.71
N ARG A 438 -0.02 -36.27 -22.84
CA ARG A 438 -1.26 -36.97 -23.17
C ARG A 438 -2.43 -36.03 -22.98
N GLN A 439 -3.30 -35.87 -23.99
CA GLN A 439 -4.58 -35.18 -23.81
C GLN A 439 -5.28 -35.76 -22.55
N PRO A 440 -5.52 -34.94 -21.50
CA PRO A 440 -6.01 -35.41 -20.20
C PRO A 440 -7.32 -36.21 -20.27
N THR A 441 -8.04 -36.04 -21.36
CA THR A 441 -9.40 -36.51 -21.62
C THR A 441 -9.55 -37.98 -22.00
N LEU A 442 -8.51 -38.69 -22.48
CA LEU A 442 -8.70 -40.04 -23.05
C LEU A 442 -8.01 -41.18 -22.29
N ALA A 443 -6.78 -41.02 -21.83
CA ALA A 443 -6.08 -42.09 -21.09
C ALA A 443 -6.56 -42.21 -19.63
N TYR A 444 -6.85 -41.09 -18.97
CA TYR A 444 -7.35 -41.06 -17.59
C TYR A 444 -8.86 -41.37 -17.50
N ALA A 445 -9.64 -41.01 -18.53
CA ALA A 445 -11.06 -41.33 -18.64
C ALA A 445 -11.34 -42.83 -18.78
N ALA A 446 -10.43 -43.62 -19.37
CA ALA A 446 -10.57 -45.08 -19.54
C ALA A 446 -10.36 -45.89 -18.25
N ALA A 447 -9.58 -45.34 -17.29
CA ALA A 447 -9.47 -45.87 -15.93
C ALA A 447 -10.69 -45.46 -15.09
N TRP A 448 -11.12 -44.20 -15.23
CA TRP A 448 -12.29 -43.62 -14.57
C TRP A 448 -13.63 -44.24 -14.98
N THR A 449 -13.82 -44.57 -16.26
CA THR A 449 -15.07 -45.18 -16.75
C THR A 449 -15.27 -46.58 -16.17
N ARG A 450 -14.20 -47.38 -15.98
CA ARG A 450 -14.31 -48.72 -15.39
C ARG A 450 -14.74 -48.70 -13.92
N GLU A 451 -14.38 -47.66 -13.18
CA GLU A 451 -14.68 -47.52 -11.75
C GLU A 451 -16.04 -46.83 -11.54
N ALA A 452 -16.37 -45.83 -12.36
CA ALA A 452 -17.71 -45.25 -12.43
C ALA A 452 -18.75 -46.31 -12.86
N LEU A 453 -18.45 -47.17 -13.83
CA LEU A 453 -19.34 -48.23 -14.31
C LEU A 453 -19.73 -49.26 -13.22
N ARG A 454 -18.91 -49.44 -12.18
CA ARG A 454 -19.26 -50.31 -11.03
C ARG A 454 -20.33 -49.67 -10.12
N GLY A 455 -20.44 -48.35 -10.09
CA GLY A 455 -21.50 -47.61 -9.38
C GLY A 455 -22.77 -47.35 -10.20
N TYR A 456 -22.80 -47.75 -11.47
CA TYR A 456 -23.80 -47.32 -12.46
C TYR A 456 -25.08 -48.18 -12.55
N ARG A 457 -25.31 -49.14 -11.63
CA ARG A 457 -26.56 -49.93 -11.60
C ARG A 457 -27.80 -49.12 -11.20
N THR A 458 -27.63 -47.90 -10.71
CA THR A 458 -28.72 -47.01 -10.26
C THR A 458 -29.10 -45.93 -11.29
N PHE A 459 -28.35 -45.78 -12.39
CA PHE A 459 -28.49 -44.64 -13.32
C PHE A 459 -29.27 -44.96 -14.61
N GLY A 460 -29.60 -46.23 -14.87
CA GLY A 460 -30.23 -46.69 -16.12
C GLY A 460 -31.63 -46.16 -16.42
N GLY A 461 -32.31 -45.50 -15.46
CA GLY A 461 -33.68 -45.03 -15.62
C GLY A 461 -33.84 -43.65 -16.29
N LEU A 462 -32.79 -42.84 -16.40
CA LEU A 462 -32.91 -41.42 -16.72
C LEU A 462 -32.43 -41.02 -18.14
N ILE A 463 -31.88 -41.94 -18.91
CA ILE A 463 -31.29 -41.68 -20.25
C ILE A 463 -32.31 -41.87 -21.40
N LEU A 464 -33.59 -42.12 -21.11
CA LEU A 464 -34.58 -42.36 -22.17
C LEU A 464 -35.48 -41.18 -22.55
N ARG A 465 -35.30 -39.96 -22.04
CA ARG A 465 -36.15 -38.83 -22.48
C ARG A 465 -35.45 -37.46 -22.62
N SER A 466 -35.39 -37.00 -23.88
CA SER A 466 -35.36 -35.62 -24.38
C SER A 466 -34.01 -34.88 -24.56
N GLY A 467 -33.74 -34.55 -25.83
CA GLY A 467 -32.52 -33.90 -26.35
C GLY A 467 -32.54 -32.38 -26.40
N ARG A 468 -32.63 -31.71 -25.24
CA ARG A 468 -32.26 -30.28 -25.14
C ARG A 468 -31.53 -30.03 -23.83
N ARG A 469 -30.21 -29.81 -23.90
CA ARG A 469 -29.38 -28.89 -23.07
C ARG A 469 -27.90 -29.33 -23.04
N ARG A 470 -27.10 -28.89 -24.02
CA ARG A 470 -25.63 -28.99 -24.00
C ARG A 470 -25.00 -28.09 -22.91
N ALA A 471 -25.54 -26.89 -22.69
CA ALA A 471 -25.08 -25.95 -21.65
C ALA A 471 -25.44 -26.36 -20.19
N ARG A 472 -26.49 -27.17 -20.00
CA ARG A 472 -26.78 -27.77 -18.68
C ARG A 472 -25.97 -29.03 -18.48
N LEU A 473 -25.61 -29.74 -19.56
CA LEU A 473 -24.65 -30.85 -19.53
C LEU A 473 -23.24 -30.36 -19.19
N GLU A 474 -22.78 -29.21 -19.68
CA GLU A 474 -21.49 -28.60 -19.28
C GLU A 474 -21.50 -28.12 -17.83
N LYS A 475 -22.54 -27.41 -17.38
CA LYS A 475 -22.67 -27.04 -15.95
C LYS A 475 -22.85 -28.24 -15.04
N LEU A 476 -23.45 -29.33 -15.53
CA LEU A 476 -23.50 -30.60 -14.82
C LEU A 476 -22.13 -31.26 -14.88
N LEU A 477 -21.43 -31.39 -16.01
CA LEU A 477 -20.09 -31.96 -16.14
C LEU A 477 -19.02 -31.20 -15.33
N VAL A 478 -19.14 -29.89 -15.17
CA VAL A 478 -18.28 -29.10 -14.26
C VAL A 478 -18.62 -29.37 -12.79
N ARG A 479 -19.89 -29.63 -12.48
CA ARG A 479 -20.37 -29.92 -11.11
C ARG A 479 -20.21 -31.40 -10.71
N THR A 480 -20.37 -32.32 -11.66
CA THR A 480 -20.12 -33.76 -11.58
C THR A 480 -18.65 -34.05 -11.74
N GLY A 481 -17.90 -33.26 -12.51
CA GLY A 481 -16.44 -33.24 -12.52
C GLY A 481 -15.88 -32.80 -11.16
N ARG A 482 -16.42 -31.73 -10.57
CA ARG A 482 -16.14 -31.34 -9.17
C ARG A 482 -16.47 -32.45 -8.16
N ASN A 483 -17.60 -33.14 -8.32
CA ASN A 483 -18.01 -34.20 -7.38
C ASN A 483 -17.36 -35.56 -7.64
N ALA A 484 -16.86 -35.83 -8.85
CA ALA A 484 -16.18 -37.06 -9.17
C ALA A 484 -14.67 -36.98 -8.90
N VAL A 485 -14.10 -35.76 -8.90
CA VAL A 485 -12.76 -35.50 -8.31
C VAL A 485 -12.72 -35.87 -6.82
N LEU A 486 -13.88 -35.89 -6.14
CA LEU A 486 -14.05 -36.30 -4.75
C LEU A 486 -14.27 -37.81 -4.54
N ALA A 487 -14.27 -38.64 -5.59
CA ALA A 487 -14.39 -40.09 -5.44
C ALA A 487 -13.03 -40.71 -5.07
N ARG A 488 -12.93 -41.20 -3.83
CA ARG A 488 -11.77 -41.92 -3.26
C ARG A 488 -11.32 -43.06 -4.18
N ALA A 489 -10.04 -43.08 -4.56
CA ALA A 489 -9.36 -44.32 -4.93
C ALA A 489 -8.91 -45.04 -3.63
N PRO A 490 -9.00 -46.38 -3.53
CA PRO A 490 -8.47 -47.10 -2.37
C PRO A 490 -6.93 -47.09 -2.41
N GLY A 491 -6.30 -46.29 -1.54
CA GLY A 491 -4.83 -46.21 -1.40
C GLY A 491 -4.29 -44.89 -0.82
N ASP A 492 -5.07 -43.81 -0.88
CA ASP A 492 -4.59 -42.43 -0.64
C ASP A 492 -4.95 -41.83 0.73
N MET A 493 -4.57 -42.48 1.85
CA MET A 493 -4.74 -41.83 3.18
C MET A 493 -3.63 -40.81 3.51
N GLN A 494 -2.55 -40.77 2.74
CA GLN A 494 -1.41 -39.85 2.91
C GLN A 494 -1.35 -38.74 1.84
N ASP A 495 -2.30 -38.72 0.90
CA ASP A 495 -2.39 -37.73 -0.18
C ASP A 495 -2.89 -36.36 0.34
N ASN A 496 -2.36 -35.28 -0.23
CA ASN A 496 -2.63 -33.90 0.18
C ASN A 496 -4.13 -33.57 0.14
N ASP A 497 -4.83 -33.97 -0.93
CA ASP A 497 -6.27 -33.73 -1.10
C ASP A 497 -7.11 -34.54 -0.09
N ALA A 498 -6.68 -35.75 0.25
CA ALA A 498 -7.35 -36.59 1.23
C ALA A 498 -7.22 -36.02 2.64
N ARG A 499 -6.01 -35.59 3.03
CA ARG A 499 -5.73 -34.97 4.33
C ARG A 499 -6.50 -33.66 4.50
N LEU A 500 -6.48 -32.79 3.49
CA LEU A 500 -7.26 -31.56 3.47
C LEU A 500 -8.76 -31.82 3.59
N SER A 501 -9.28 -32.83 2.88
CA SER A 501 -10.70 -33.21 2.94
C SER A 501 -11.11 -33.68 4.34
N ASP A 502 -10.26 -34.42 5.03
CA ASP A 502 -10.54 -34.90 6.39
C ASP A 502 -10.47 -33.75 7.41
N ILE A 503 -9.51 -32.82 7.27
CA ILE A 503 -9.44 -31.59 8.08
C ILE A 503 -10.70 -30.74 7.89
N LEU A 504 -11.11 -30.49 6.65
CA LEU A 504 -12.32 -29.72 6.36
C LEU A 504 -13.58 -30.39 6.94
N ARG A 505 -13.70 -31.72 6.86
CA ARG A 505 -14.82 -32.44 7.47
C ARG A 505 -14.82 -32.36 9.00
N ASP A 506 -13.65 -32.45 9.63
CA ASP A 506 -13.55 -32.33 11.10
C ASP A 506 -13.89 -30.91 11.57
N LEU A 507 -13.37 -29.89 10.86
CA LEU A 507 -13.71 -28.49 11.12
C LEU A 507 -15.21 -28.22 10.89
N GLU A 508 -15.81 -28.74 9.81
CA GLU A 508 -17.25 -28.64 9.54
C GLU A 508 -18.09 -29.28 10.66
N ARG A 509 -17.65 -30.38 11.27
CA ARG A 509 -18.35 -31.03 12.39
C ARG A 509 -18.31 -30.21 13.69
N ARG A 510 -17.21 -29.47 13.92
CA ARG A 510 -17.02 -28.65 15.13
C ARG A 510 -17.76 -27.31 15.04
N LEU A 511 -18.15 -26.88 13.84
CA LEU A 511 -18.81 -25.60 13.59
C LEU A 511 -20.34 -25.74 13.57
N PRO A 512 -21.10 -24.80 14.15
CA PRO A 512 -22.56 -24.85 14.13
C PRO A 512 -23.16 -24.74 12.71
N PRO A 513 -24.26 -25.45 12.43
CA PRO A 513 -24.83 -25.57 11.09
C PRO A 513 -25.26 -24.22 10.52
N VAL A 514 -25.06 -24.03 9.21
CA VAL A 514 -25.51 -22.83 8.51
C VAL A 514 -27.02 -22.87 8.34
N ARG A 515 -27.74 -21.99 9.03
CA ARG A 515 -29.07 -21.60 8.56
C ARG A 515 -28.88 -20.83 7.27
N ARG A 516 -29.14 -21.49 6.13
CA ARG A 516 -29.23 -20.80 4.85
C ARG A 516 -30.32 -19.72 4.98
N PRO A 517 -30.02 -18.44 4.72
CA PRO A 517 -31.05 -17.43 4.67
C PRO A 517 -32.05 -17.81 3.58
N ALA A 518 -33.33 -17.60 3.84
CA ALA A 518 -34.31 -17.54 2.76
C ALA A 518 -33.85 -16.40 1.83
N VAL A 519 -33.57 -16.73 0.58
CA VAL A 519 -33.20 -15.72 -0.42
C VAL A 519 -34.43 -14.83 -0.61
N SER A 520 -34.49 -13.71 0.10
CA SER A 520 -35.36 -12.60 -0.27
C SER A 520 -34.81 -12.09 -1.59
N ARG A 521 -35.47 -12.46 -2.68
CA ARG A 521 -35.23 -11.79 -3.97
C ARG A 521 -35.39 -10.29 -3.71
N PRO A 522 -34.41 -9.45 -4.09
CA PRO A 522 -34.69 -8.03 -4.18
C PRO A 522 -35.93 -7.90 -5.07
N GLN A 523 -36.97 -7.24 -4.56
CA GLN A 523 -38.06 -6.81 -5.42
C GLN A 523 -37.38 -6.00 -6.52
N LYS A 524 -37.44 -6.50 -7.76
CA LYS A 524 -37.17 -5.65 -8.90
C LYS A 524 -38.12 -4.48 -8.75
N GLU A 525 -37.60 -3.30 -8.47
CA GLU A 525 -38.32 -2.08 -8.76
C GLU A 525 -38.82 -2.22 -10.19
N LYS A 526 -40.13 -2.15 -10.35
CA LYS A 526 -40.72 -2.07 -11.68
C LYS A 526 -40.07 -0.85 -12.34
N PRO A 527 -39.70 -0.92 -13.63
CA PRO A 527 -39.31 0.29 -14.35
C PRO A 527 -40.40 1.32 -14.11
N ALA A 528 -40.03 2.51 -13.63
CA ALA A 528 -40.95 3.62 -13.48
C ALA A 528 -41.72 3.74 -14.80
N ARG A 529 -43.06 3.80 -14.72
CA ARG A 529 -43.86 4.13 -15.91
C ARG A 529 -43.33 5.46 -16.42
N GLN A 530 -42.97 5.54 -17.70
CA GLN A 530 -42.67 6.83 -18.31
C GLN A 530 -43.94 7.69 -18.22
N ALA A 531 -43.86 8.81 -17.51
CA ALA A 531 -44.94 9.79 -17.44
C ALA A 531 -45.30 10.24 -18.86
N GLN A 532 -46.59 10.24 -19.18
CA GLN A 532 -47.10 10.56 -20.51
C GLN A 532 -47.35 12.07 -20.68
N SER A 533 -47.42 12.81 -19.56
CA SER A 533 -47.57 14.26 -19.47
C SER A 533 -46.77 14.84 -18.29
N VAL A 534 -46.64 16.18 -18.20
CA VAL A 534 -45.95 16.86 -17.08
C VAL A 534 -46.74 16.71 -15.78
N GLU A 535 -48.07 16.71 -15.90
CA GLU A 535 -49.01 16.52 -14.82
C GLU A 535 -48.88 15.11 -14.22
N ASP A 536 -48.77 14.07 -15.07
CA ASP A 536 -48.52 12.69 -14.63
C ASP A 536 -47.19 12.54 -13.89
N TYR A 537 -46.15 13.28 -14.31
CA TYR A 537 -44.85 13.27 -13.63
C TYR A 537 -44.98 13.77 -12.19
N TRP A 538 -45.62 14.92 -11.97
CA TRP A 538 -45.80 15.46 -10.62
C TRP A 538 -46.73 14.61 -9.76
N GLU A 539 -47.81 14.06 -10.33
CA GLU A 539 -48.68 13.10 -9.63
C GLU A 539 -47.92 11.83 -9.19
N GLN A 540 -46.93 11.39 -9.98
CA GLN A 540 -46.06 10.28 -9.64
C GLN A 540 -45.06 10.65 -8.52
N VAL A 541 -44.48 11.85 -8.54
CA VAL A 541 -43.59 12.32 -7.47
C VAL A 541 -44.32 12.31 -6.12
N PHE A 542 -45.57 12.78 -6.07
CA PHE A 542 -46.39 12.77 -4.86
C PHE A 542 -47.03 11.40 -4.52
N GLU A 543 -46.66 10.30 -5.20
CA GLU A 543 -46.99 8.95 -4.71
C GLU A 543 -46.41 8.71 -3.32
N GLN A 544 -45.20 9.21 -3.08
CA GLN A 544 -44.56 9.17 -1.78
C GLN A 544 -44.99 10.39 -0.96
N PRO A 545 -45.39 10.21 0.31
CA PRO A 545 -45.55 11.31 1.26
C PRO A 545 -44.23 12.03 1.51
N ASP A 546 -44.30 13.36 1.55
CA ASP A 546 -43.16 14.24 1.78
C ASP A 546 -41.93 13.90 0.91
N PRO A 547 -42.04 13.98 -0.43
CA PRO A 547 -41.03 13.44 -1.34
C PRO A 547 -39.68 14.17 -1.29
N TRP A 548 -39.60 15.32 -0.62
CA TRP A 548 -38.37 16.10 -0.44
C TRP A 548 -37.94 16.26 1.02
N ASN A 549 -38.59 15.58 1.97
CA ASN A 549 -38.28 15.68 3.40
C ASN A 549 -38.36 17.14 3.94
N TYR A 550 -39.51 17.77 3.73
CA TYR A 550 -39.84 19.13 4.17
C TYR A 550 -39.82 19.32 5.69
N LEU A 551 -39.75 18.24 6.46
CA LEU A 551 -39.60 18.26 7.92
C LEU A 551 -38.14 18.26 8.39
N SER A 552 -37.17 18.20 7.46
CA SER A 552 -35.74 18.29 7.76
C SER A 552 -35.37 19.59 8.48
N VAL A 553 -34.25 19.58 9.22
CA VAL A 553 -33.71 20.80 9.85
C VAL A 553 -33.46 21.89 8.80
N TYR A 554 -32.96 21.50 7.63
CA TYR A 554 -32.71 22.38 6.49
C TYR A 554 -33.96 23.16 6.07
N GLU A 555 -35.07 22.45 5.84
CA GLU A 555 -36.32 23.07 5.38
C GLU A 555 -36.98 23.89 6.49
N GLN A 556 -36.98 23.41 7.73
CA GLN A 556 -37.61 24.13 8.84
C GLN A 556 -36.91 25.46 9.16
N VAL A 557 -35.56 25.49 9.18
CA VAL A 557 -34.81 26.73 9.36
C VAL A 557 -35.05 27.69 8.21
N LYS A 558 -35.05 27.19 6.96
CA LYS A 558 -35.35 28.00 5.78
C LYS A 558 -36.76 28.58 5.83
N TYR A 559 -37.75 27.82 6.29
CA TYR A 559 -39.11 28.31 6.49
C TYR A 559 -39.17 29.42 7.53
N ASP A 560 -38.53 29.25 8.68
CA ASP A 560 -38.55 30.26 9.74
C ASP A 560 -37.84 31.56 9.27
N GLN A 561 -36.74 31.44 8.52
CA GLN A 561 -36.08 32.58 7.87
C GLN A 561 -36.93 33.23 6.78
N THR A 562 -37.67 32.44 6.00
CA THR A 562 -38.60 32.95 4.98
C THR A 562 -39.73 33.74 5.64
N LEU A 563 -40.27 33.26 6.75
CA LEU A 563 -41.30 33.97 7.52
C LEU A 563 -40.79 35.32 8.05
N ASN A 564 -39.51 35.41 8.44
CA ASN A 564 -38.90 36.67 8.89
C ASN A 564 -38.78 37.74 7.80
N LEU A 565 -38.99 37.38 6.53
CA LEU A 565 -39.02 38.33 5.42
C LEU A 565 -40.44 38.77 5.05
N ILE A 566 -41.49 38.19 5.63
CA ILE A 566 -42.86 38.56 5.31
C ILE A 566 -43.14 40.00 5.81
N PRO A 567 -43.63 40.91 4.94
CA PRO A 567 -44.02 42.25 5.36
C PRO A 567 -45.17 42.23 6.38
N GLN A 568 -45.08 43.06 7.42
CA GLN A 568 -46.19 43.24 8.35
C GLN A 568 -47.42 43.80 7.63
N GLY A 569 -48.61 43.32 8.00
CA GLY A 569 -49.88 43.78 7.41
C GLY A 569 -50.16 43.22 6.01
N THR A 570 -49.62 42.04 5.67
CA THR A 570 -49.94 41.35 4.41
C THR A 570 -51.37 40.81 4.46
N GLU A 571 -52.28 41.38 3.67
CA GLU A 571 -53.69 40.95 3.61
C GLU A 571 -53.87 39.71 2.70
N THR A 572 -53.34 39.76 1.47
CA THR A 572 -53.43 38.64 0.51
C THR A 572 -52.07 38.07 0.13
N ALA A 573 -51.87 36.76 0.38
CA ALA A 573 -50.68 36.02 -0.02
C ALA A 573 -51.01 34.88 -0.99
N LEU A 574 -50.21 34.74 -2.05
CA LEU A 574 -50.25 33.62 -2.99
C LEU A 574 -49.00 32.76 -2.80
N GLU A 575 -49.17 31.50 -2.38
CA GLU A 575 -48.10 30.50 -2.32
C GLU A 575 -48.15 29.60 -3.57
N LEU A 576 -47.07 29.61 -4.34
CA LEU A 576 -46.89 28.77 -5.52
C LEU A 576 -46.08 27.53 -5.17
N ALA A 577 -46.51 26.38 -5.68
CA ALA A 577 -45.93 25.06 -5.40
C ALA A 577 -45.91 24.73 -3.89
N CYS A 578 -47.08 24.83 -3.24
CA CYS A 578 -47.22 24.60 -1.79
C CYS A 578 -46.98 23.14 -1.36
N ALA A 579 -46.82 22.22 -2.32
CA ALA A 579 -46.67 20.80 -2.08
C ALA A 579 -47.77 20.29 -1.14
N GLU A 580 -47.40 19.65 -0.03
CA GLU A 580 -48.36 19.12 0.94
C GLU A 580 -48.81 20.15 2.00
N GLY A 581 -48.52 21.44 1.83
CA GLY A 581 -49.01 22.52 2.70
C GLY A 581 -48.29 22.66 4.04
N ILE A 582 -47.03 22.23 4.14
CA ILE A 582 -46.22 22.35 5.37
C ILE A 582 -45.89 23.81 5.66
N PHE A 583 -45.42 24.55 4.64
CA PHE A 583 -45.15 25.97 4.77
C PHE A 583 -46.46 26.78 4.83
N THR A 584 -47.48 26.39 4.04
CA THR A 584 -48.82 27.00 4.06
C THR A 584 -49.39 27.14 5.47
N GLU A 585 -49.28 26.09 6.30
CA GLU A 585 -49.78 26.13 7.68
C GLU A 585 -49.09 27.21 8.53
N LYS A 586 -47.78 27.40 8.32
CA LYS A 586 -47.01 28.45 9.01
C LYS A 586 -47.34 29.84 8.45
N LEU A 587 -47.40 29.96 7.12
CA LEU A 587 -47.70 31.20 6.41
C LEU A 587 -49.09 31.75 6.80
N ALA A 588 -50.09 30.89 6.91
CA ALA A 588 -51.45 31.26 7.29
C ALA A 588 -51.56 31.91 8.68
N ARG A 589 -50.55 31.74 9.54
CA ARG A 589 -50.49 32.40 10.86
C ARG A 589 -49.84 33.78 10.81
N ALA A 590 -49.21 34.13 9.70
CA ALA A 590 -48.47 35.38 9.51
C ALA A 590 -49.19 36.40 8.61
N VAL A 591 -50.27 36.00 7.92
CA VAL A 591 -51.01 36.83 6.95
C VAL A 591 -52.53 36.64 7.09
N ASP A 592 -53.32 37.58 6.57
CA ASP A 592 -54.78 37.51 6.76
C ASP A 592 -55.47 36.46 5.88
N ARG A 593 -55.04 36.30 4.61
CA ARG A 593 -55.56 35.27 3.70
C ARG A 593 -54.48 34.67 2.81
N VAL A 594 -54.42 33.35 2.73
CA VAL A 594 -53.50 32.60 1.85
C VAL A 594 -54.27 31.87 0.77
N THR A 595 -53.87 32.05 -0.49
CA THR A 595 -54.21 31.12 -1.57
C THR A 595 -52.97 30.28 -1.87
N ALA A 596 -52.99 29.00 -1.53
CA ALA A 596 -51.89 28.07 -1.75
C ALA A 596 -52.21 27.15 -2.93
N THR A 597 -51.22 26.97 -3.81
CA THR A 597 -51.43 26.28 -5.09
C THR A 597 -50.33 25.29 -5.43
N ASP A 598 -50.69 24.21 -6.10
CA ASP A 598 -49.76 23.20 -6.62
C ASP A 598 -50.28 22.65 -7.94
N ILE A 599 -49.39 22.09 -8.78
CA ILE A 599 -49.79 21.43 -10.03
C ILE A 599 -50.43 20.06 -9.77
N SER A 600 -50.11 19.43 -8.63
CA SER A 600 -50.61 18.10 -8.26
C SER A 600 -51.89 18.18 -7.42
N GLN A 601 -52.92 17.43 -7.84
CA GLN A 601 -54.12 17.23 -7.04
C GLN A 601 -53.82 16.45 -5.76
N ARG A 602 -52.93 15.44 -5.82
CA ARG A 602 -52.50 14.68 -4.62
C ARG A 602 -51.85 15.56 -3.56
N ALA A 603 -51.01 16.49 -3.98
CA ALA A 603 -50.36 17.46 -3.09
C ALA A 603 -51.41 18.34 -2.40
N ILE A 604 -52.35 18.91 -3.18
CA ILE A 604 -53.47 19.72 -2.69
C ILE A 604 -54.37 18.96 -1.72
N ASP A 605 -54.73 17.71 -2.01
CA ASP A 605 -55.56 16.89 -1.11
C ASP A 605 -54.90 16.69 0.27
N ARG A 606 -53.57 16.52 0.29
CA ARG A 606 -52.79 16.41 1.53
C ARG A 606 -52.68 17.75 2.25
N ALA A 607 -52.44 18.83 1.52
CA ALA A 607 -52.44 20.19 2.05
C ALA A 607 -53.79 20.54 2.69
N ALA A 608 -54.91 20.14 2.06
CA ALA A 608 -56.25 20.37 2.58
C ALA A 608 -56.48 19.62 3.89
N LYS A 609 -55.98 18.38 4.00
CA LYS A 609 -56.03 17.63 5.24
C LYS A 609 -55.20 18.28 6.36
N ARG A 610 -54.02 18.82 6.03
CA ARG A 610 -53.12 19.49 6.98
C ARG A 610 -53.68 20.83 7.46
N CYS A 611 -54.22 21.64 6.56
CA CYS A 611 -54.72 23.00 6.84
C CYS A 611 -56.21 23.08 7.18
N ARG A 612 -56.91 21.94 7.41
CA ARG A 612 -58.37 21.89 7.57
C ARG A 612 -58.96 22.81 8.65
N ASP A 613 -58.15 23.14 9.67
CA ASP A 613 -58.57 23.91 10.84
C ASP A 613 -58.25 25.42 10.66
N LEU A 614 -57.72 25.82 9.49
CA LEU A 614 -57.36 27.20 9.15
C LEU A 614 -58.37 27.79 8.16
N SER A 615 -59.28 28.64 8.66
CA SER A 615 -60.36 29.22 7.84
C SER A 615 -59.89 30.26 6.82
N ASN A 616 -58.63 30.71 6.92
CA ASN A 616 -58.04 31.72 6.05
C ASN A 616 -57.17 31.15 4.92
N VAL A 617 -57.20 29.82 4.71
CA VAL A 617 -56.45 29.13 3.65
C VAL A 617 -57.40 28.66 2.55
N GLU A 618 -57.12 29.06 1.31
CA GLU A 618 -57.74 28.55 0.09
C GLU A 618 -56.72 27.69 -0.66
N LEU A 619 -57.09 26.46 -1.03
CA LEU A 619 -56.22 25.53 -1.75
C LEU A 619 -56.75 25.27 -3.15
N ARG A 620 -55.87 25.30 -4.15
CA ARG A 620 -56.27 25.13 -5.55
C ARG A 620 -55.18 24.48 -6.40
N VAL A 621 -55.58 23.59 -7.31
CA VAL A 621 -54.69 23.10 -8.36
C VAL A 621 -54.46 24.21 -9.41
N LEU A 622 -53.21 24.59 -9.62
CA LEU A 622 -52.78 25.64 -10.55
C LEU A 622 -51.45 25.26 -11.21
N ASP A 623 -51.43 25.20 -12.54
CA ASP A 623 -50.18 25.17 -13.30
C ASP A 623 -49.72 26.62 -13.53
N PHE A 624 -48.90 27.15 -12.63
CA PHE A 624 -48.40 28.52 -12.72
C PHE A 624 -47.46 28.74 -13.91
N VAL A 625 -47.04 27.71 -14.65
CA VAL A 625 -46.24 27.85 -15.88
C VAL A 625 -47.15 28.14 -17.07
N ARG A 626 -48.29 27.44 -17.19
CA ARG A 626 -49.22 27.61 -18.32
C ARG A 626 -50.35 28.60 -18.06
N GLN A 627 -50.76 28.76 -16.81
CA GLN A 627 -51.92 29.57 -16.43
C GLN A 627 -51.51 30.97 -15.95
N GLN A 628 -52.49 31.88 -15.87
CA GLN A 628 -52.32 33.21 -15.28
C GLN A 628 -52.47 33.15 -13.76
N LEU A 629 -51.74 34.00 -13.06
CA LEU A 629 -51.79 34.09 -11.60
C LEU A 629 -52.96 34.99 -11.15
N PRO A 630 -53.58 34.73 -9.99
CA PRO A 630 -54.52 35.65 -9.37
C PRO A 630 -53.90 37.05 -9.24
N PRO A 631 -54.56 38.11 -9.76
CA PRO A 631 -54.03 39.47 -9.68
C PRO A 631 -54.12 40.03 -8.26
N ASP A 632 -53.56 41.23 -8.07
CA ASP A 632 -53.68 42.05 -6.86
C ASP A 632 -53.25 41.33 -5.57
N GLN A 633 -52.09 40.67 -5.60
CA GLN A 633 -51.46 40.06 -4.41
C GLN A 633 -50.58 41.07 -3.67
N ASP A 634 -50.66 41.10 -2.34
CA ASP A 634 -49.71 41.84 -1.49
C ASP A 634 -48.37 41.07 -1.38
N LEU A 635 -48.45 39.75 -1.36
CA LEU A 635 -47.32 38.84 -1.27
C LEU A 635 -47.47 37.67 -2.25
N ILE A 636 -46.41 37.37 -2.99
CA ILE A 636 -46.26 36.09 -3.71
C ILE A 636 -45.06 35.36 -3.10
N LEU A 637 -45.23 34.09 -2.75
CA LEU A 637 -44.16 33.19 -2.31
C LEU A 637 -43.98 32.09 -3.36
N CYS A 638 -42.75 31.94 -3.84
CA CYS A 638 -42.39 30.93 -4.83
C CYS A 638 -41.00 30.37 -4.50
N SER A 639 -40.96 29.25 -3.78
CA SER A 639 -39.72 28.67 -3.25
C SER A 639 -39.47 27.28 -3.86
N GLU A 640 -38.20 26.94 -4.08
CA GLU A 640 -37.74 25.59 -4.49
C GLU A 640 -38.37 25.01 -5.79
N VAL A 641 -38.98 25.85 -6.63
CA VAL A 641 -39.61 25.39 -7.88
C VAL A 641 -39.05 26.02 -9.16
N LEU A 642 -38.46 27.22 -9.08
CA LEU A 642 -38.04 27.98 -10.27
C LEU A 642 -36.87 27.33 -11.05
N TYR A 643 -36.02 26.52 -10.41
CA TYR A 643 -34.95 25.78 -11.10
C TYR A 643 -35.44 24.54 -11.88
N TYR A 644 -36.74 24.19 -11.81
CA TYR A 644 -37.36 23.18 -12.68
C TYR A 644 -37.73 23.73 -14.07
N MET A 645 -37.56 25.03 -14.30
CA MET A 645 -37.82 25.60 -15.62
C MET A 645 -36.82 25.03 -16.64
N LYS A 646 -37.29 24.76 -17.86
CA LYS A 646 -36.46 24.09 -18.88
C LYS A 646 -35.29 24.94 -19.38
N ASP A 647 -35.48 26.26 -19.37
CA ASP A 647 -34.54 27.26 -19.89
C ASP A 647 -34.82 28.63 -19.24
N GLU A 648 -33.86 29.56 -19.37
CA GLU A 648 -33.99 30.92 -18.83
C GLU A 648 -35.18 31.69 -19.44
N LYS A 649 -35.58 31.37 -20.67
CA LYS A 649 -36.73 32.01 -21.31
C LYS A 649 -38.03 31.67 -20.58
N MET A 650 -38.24 30.39 -20.29
CA MET A 650 -39.39 29.91 -19.50
C MET A 650 -39.36 30.49 -18.09
N LEU A 651 -38.18 30.57 -17.46
CA LEU A 651 -37.99 31.21 -16.16
C LEU A 651 -38.40 32.69 -16.20
N ALA A 652 -37.94 33.45 -17.20
CA ALA A 652 -38.28 34.86 -17.36
C ALA A 652 -39.79 35.07 -17.59
N ASP A 653 -40.44 34.21 -18.38
CA ASP A 653 -41.89 34.28 -18.61
C ASP A 653 -42.69 34.02 -17.32
N VAL A 654 -42.27 33.07 -16.48
CA VAL A 654 -42.85 32.81 -15.15
C VAL A 654 -42.62 33.99 -14.21
N CYS A 655 -41.40 34.53 -14.14
CA CYS A 655 -41.05 35.70 -13.34
C CYS A 655 -41.90 36.93 -13.71
N ARG A 656 -42.13 37.15 -15.01
CA ARG A 656 -42.97 38.23 -15.51
C ARG A 656 -44.42 38.12 -15.02
N LYS A 657 -44.98 36.91 -14.95
CA LYS A 657 -46.34 36.68 -14.44
C LYS A 657 -46.45 36.96 -12.94
N MET A 658 -45.44 36.56 -12.15
CA MET A 658 -45.37 36.90 -10.72
C MET A 658 -45.30 38.42 -10.52
N ALA A 659 -44.42 39.10 -11.27
CA ALA A 659 -44.33 40.56 -11.24
C ALA A 659 -45.66 41.25 -11.61
N ALA A 660 -46.38 40.74 -12.61
CA ALA A 660 -47.66 41.29 -13.05
C ALA A 660 -48.77 41.14 -11.99
N ALA A 661 -48.80 40.02 -11.26
CA ALA A 661 -49.82 39.72 -10.26
C ALA A 661 -49.68 40.51 -8.93
N LEU A 662 -48.51 41.10 -8.66
CA LEU A 662 -48.31 41.93 -7.46
C LEU A 662 -48.97 43.31 -7.56
N LYS A 663 -49.50 43.82 -6.45
CA LYS A 663 -49.89 45.24 -6.31
C LYS A 663 -48.64 46.16 -6.33
N PRO A 664 -48.77 47.44 -6.72
CA PRO A 664 -47.72 48.42 -6.46
C PRO A 664 -47.32 48.41 -4.98
N GLY A 665 -46.03 48.27 -4.69
CA GLY A 665 -45.51 48.13 -3.32
C GLY A 665 -45.57 46.73 -2.71
N GLY A 666 -46.23 45.75 -3.36
CA GLY A 666 -46.26 44.35 -2.95
C GLY A 666 -44.91 43.64 -3.09
N SER A 667 -44.78 42.48 -2.44
CA SER A 667 -43.52 41.73 -2.32
C SER A 667 -43.56 40.36 -2.98
N LEU A 668 -42.47 39.95 -3.62
CA LEU A 668 -42.21 38.59 -4.07
C LEU A 668 -41.09 38.00 -3.21
N ILE A 669 -41.34 36.90 -2.54
CA ILE A 669 -40.32 36.16 -1.78
C ILE A 669 -40.02 34.84 -2.51
N THR A 670 -38.73 34.59 -2.75
CA THR A 670 -38.25 33.33 -3.36
C THR A 670 -37.13 32.75 -2.53
N ALA A 671 -37.17 31.47 -2.21
CA ALA A 671 -36.08 30.73 -1.59
C ALA A 671 -35.58 29.63 -2.54
N HIS A 672 -34.28 29.62 -2.86
CA HIS A 672 -33.69 28.61 -3.73
C HIS A 672 -32.31 28.17 -3.23
N ALA A 673 -31.98 26.91 -3.50
CA ALA A 673 -30.68 26.33 -3.24
C ALA A 673 -29.57 26.93 -4.12
N HIS A 674 -28.37 27.11 -3.54
CA HIS A 674 -27.14 27.30 -4.29
C HIS A 674 -26.83 26.01 -5.04
N LEU A 675 -26.78 26.08 -6.37
CA LEU A 675 -26.47 24.93 -7.22
C LEU A 675 -25.08 25.09 -7.79
N ARG A 676 -24.30 24.01 -7.80
CA ARG A 676 -22.91 24.07 -8.27
C ARG A 676 -22.75 24.41 -9.73
N GLN A 677 -23.73 24.03 -10.55
CA GLN A 677 -23.72 24.34 -11.97
C GLN A 677 -23.89 25.86 -12.22
N ASP A 678 -24.57 26.55 -11.31
CA ASP A 678 -24.81 28.00 -11.37
C ASP A 678 -23.70 28.78 -10.65
N GLU A 679 -23.32 28.34 -9.44
CA GLU A 679 -22.32 28.99 -8.58
C GLU A 679 -21.12 28.07 -8.31
N PRO A 680 -20.21 27.84 -9.28
CA PRO A 680 -19.10 26.90 -9.15
C PRO A 680 -18.08 27.30 -8.06
N GLY A 681 -18.06 28.56 -7.62
CA GLY A 681 -17.08 29.04 -6.64
C GLY A 681 -17.35 28.68 -5.17
N ARG A 682 -18.53 28.12 -4.84
CA ARG A 682 -18.98 27.91 -3.45
C ARG A 682 -19.50 26.51 -3.17
N THR A 683 -19.72 26.22 -1.89
CA THR A 683 -20.48 25.05 -1.44
C THR A 683 -21.89 25.12 -2.01
N GLY A 684 -22.40 24.01 -2.56
CA GLY A 684 -23.73 23.96 -3.14
C GLY A 684 -24.19 22.55 -3.44
N PHE A 685 -25.43 22.44 -3.87
CA PHE A 685 -26.05 21.17 -4.24
C PHE A 685 -25.68 20.74 -5.66
N ASP A 686 -25.59 19.42 -5.83
CA ASP A 686 -25.36 18.75 -7.11
C ASP A 686 -26.64 18.01 -7.56
N TRP A 687 -27.70 18.77 -7.83
CA TRP A 687 -29.00 18.23 -8.24
C TRP A 687 -29.17 18.09 -9.77
N GLY A 688 -28.18 18.53 -10.55
CA GLY A 688 -28.21 18.45 -12.02
C GLY A 688 -29.18 19.43 -12.71
N HIS A 689 -29.66 20.46 -12.01
CA HIS A 689 -30.44 21.56 -12.60
C HIS A 689 -29.51 22.64 -13.18
N PRO A 690 -29.90 23.26 -14.32
CA PRO A 690 -29.02 24.16 -15.08
C PRO A 690 -28.76 25.52 -14.41
N PHE A 691 -29.63 25.95 -13.49
CA PHE A 691 -29.54 27.24 -12.81
C PHE A 691 -30.14 27.18 -11.40
N GLY A 692 -29.63 28.00 -10.48
CA GLY A 692 -30.01 28.10 -9.08
C GLY A 692 -30.17 29.56 -8.65
N VAL A 693 -29.69 29.89 -7.45
CA VAL A 693 -29.83 31.24 -6.84
C VAL A 693 -29.34 32.36 -7.76
N GLU A 694 -28.14 32.26 -8.33
CA GLU A 694 -27.52 33.35 -9.07
C GLU A 694 -28.35 33.74 -10.31
N THR A 695 -28.67 32.74 -11.14
CA THR A 695 -29.44 32.97 -12.37
C THR A 695 -30.89 33.36 -12.04
N ILE A 696 -31.53 32.74 -11.04
CA ILE A 696 -32.90 33.11 -10.64
C ILE A 696 -32.96 34.56 -10.15
N ARG A 697 -32.02 34.97 -9.30
CA ARG A 697 -31.93 36.35 -8.81
C ARG A 697 -31.72 37.33 -9.96
N ARG A 698 -30.84 37.01 -10.92
CA ARG A 698 -30.58 37.84 -12.11
C ARG A 698 -31.85 38.03 -12.93
N VAL A 699 -32.53 36.94 -13.28
CA VAL A 699 -33.74 36.97 -14.12
C VAL A 699 -34.88 37.72 -13.44
N LEU A 700 -35.01 37.62 -12.11
CA LEU A 700 -35.99 38.40 -11.34
C LEU A 700 -35.66 39.89 -11.33
N ALA A 701 -34.39 40.26 -11.14
CA ALA A 701 -33.94 41.65 -11.13
C ALA A 701 -34.09 42.35 -12.50
N GLU A 702 -34.13 41.59 -13.59
CA GLU A 702 -34.37 42.09 -14.94
C GLU A 702 -35.87 42.34 -15.23
N GLN A 703 -36.79 41.89 -14.37
CA GLN A 703 -38.22 42.12 -14.59
C GLN A 703 -38.61 43.57 -14.30
N ALA A 704 -39.35 44.16 -15.24
CA ALA A 704 -39.81 45.54 -15.12
C ALA A 704 -40.65 45.75 -13.85
N GLY A 705 -40.21 46.70 -13.02
CA GLY A 705 -40.91 47.11 -11.81
C GLY A 705 -40.64 46.26 -10.57
N LEU A 706 -39.77 45.25 -10.62
CA LEU A 706 -39.26 44.55 -9.44
C LEU A 706 -37.85 45.04 -9.09
N ALA A 707 -37.62 45.36 -7.81
CA ALA A 707 -36.31 45.67 -7.27
C ALA A 707 -36.01 44.75 -6.07
N LEU A 708 -34.78 44.24 -5.98
CA LEU A 708 -34.35 43.45 -4.82
C LEU A 708 -34.35 44.37 -3.58
N GLU A 709 -35.04 43.97 -2.53
CA GLU A 709 -35.12 44.73 -1.28
C GLU A 709 -34.27 44.11 -0.18
N GLU A 710 -34.32 42.80 -0.03
CA GLU A 710 -33.63 42.11 1.04
C GLU A 710 -33.23 40.68 0.63
N THR A 711 -32.09 40.21 1.13
CA THR A 711 -31.61 38.84 0.96
C THR A 711 -31.14 38.28 2.30
N ILE A 712 -31.62 37.08 2.65
CA ILE A 712 -30.95 36.19 3.59
C ILE A 712 -30.11 35.22 2.77
N ASP A 713 -28.79 35.25 2.92
CA ASP A 713 -27.86 34.33 2.25
C ASP A 713 -27.27 33.34 3.26
N THR A 714 -27.20 32.07 2.88
CA THR A 714 -26.59 31.01 3.70
C THR A 714 -25.49 30.29 2.90
N ALA A 715 -24.88 29.26 3.48
CA ALA A 715 -23.95 28.43 2.73
C ALA A 715 -24.64 27.55 1.66
N LEU A 716 -25.96 27.34 1.73
CA LEU A 716 -26.68 26.34 0.92
C LEU A 716 -27.87 26.88 0.12
N TYR A 717 -28.46 28.01 0.51
CA TYR A 717 -29.56 28.67 -0.18
C TYR A 717 -29.56 30.17 0.09
N ALA A 718 -30.27 30.90 -0.76
CA ALA A 718 -30.63 32.29 -0.52
C ALA A 718 -32.15 32.48 -0.56
N ILE A 719 -32.63 33.40 0.27
CA ILE A 719 -34.01 33.86 0.28
C ILE A 719 -34.01 35.33 -0.12
N HIS A 720 -34.66 35.65 -1.23
CA HIS A 720 -34.75 37.00 -1.77
C HIS A 720 -36.15 37.54 -1.57
N ARG A 721 -36.26 38.78 -1.07
CA ARG A 721 -37.47 39.58 -1.14
C ARG A 721 -37.29 40.68 -2.19
N PHE A 722 -38.06 40.58 -3.26
CA PHE A 722 -38.21 41.63 -4.27
C PHE A 722 -39.46 42.45 -3.96
N ARG A 723 -39.41 43.74 -4.27
CA ARG A 723 -40.53 44.66 -4.10
C ARG A 723 -40.95 45.26 -5.43
N LYS A 724 -42.26 45.40 -5.65
CA LYS A 724 -42.82 46.08 -6.81
C LYS A 724 -42.79 47.60 -6.65
N ALA A 725 -41.59 48.15 -6.51
CA ALA A 725 -41.33 49.57 -6.30
C ALA A 725 -39.84 49.88 -6.60
N THR A 726 -39.44 51.14 -6.48
CA THR A 726 -38.02 51.50 -6.44
C THR A 726 -37.47 51.23 -5.03
N VAL A 727 -36.30 50.59 -4.97
CA VAL A 727 -35.53 50.37 -3.74
C VAL A 727 -34.18 51.04 -3.91
N ALA A 728 -33.71 51.79 -2.89
CA ALA A 728 -32.46 52.53 -2.95
C ALA A 728 -31.23 51.61 -2.74
N ASP A 729 -31.22 50.85 -1.64
CA ASP A 729 -30.11 49.95 -1.29
C ASP A 729 -30.67 48.61 -0.75
N PRO A 730 -30.37 47.46 -1.38
CA PRO A 730 -30.81 46.15 -0.90
C PRO A 730 -30.04 45.74 0.37
N VAL A 731 -30.75 45.12 1.32
CA VAL A 731 -30.16 44.58 2.55
C VAL A 731 -29.68 43.15 2.34
N LEU A 732 -28.47 42.81 2.80
CA LEU A 732 -27.93 41.45 2.79
C LEU A 732 -27.66 40.98 4.22
N ARG A 733 -28.24 39.84 4.61
CA ARG A 733 -28.04 39.19 5.90
C ARG A 733 -27.45 37.80 5.69
N PHE A 734 -26.33 37.50 6.35
CA PHE A 734 -25.76 36.15 6.35
C PHE A 734 -26.28 35.36 7.53
N GLU A 735 -26.87 34.19 7.28
CA GLU A 735 -27.42 33.32 8.31
C GLU A 735 -26.98 31.86 8.13
N THR A 736 -27.19 31.03 9.17
CA THR A 736 -26.87 29.60 9.15
C THR A 736 -28.06 28.77 8.71
N HIS A 737 -27.83 27.67 8.01
CA HIS A 737 -28.87 26.75 7.53
C HIS A 737 -29.33 25.70 8.56
N GLY A 738 -28.82 25.73 9.80
CA GLY A 738 -29.13 24.76 10.86
C GLY A 738 -28.31 23.47 10.83
N THR A 739 -28.03 22.91 12.01
CA THR A 739 -27.26 21.66 12.22
C THR A 739 -27.83 20.86 13.41
N PRO A 740 -27.72 19.52 13.43
CA PRO A 740 -27.12 18.65 12.41
C PRO A 740 -27.96 18.58 11.13
N MET A 741 -27.31 18.33 10.01
CA MET A 741 -27.97 18.14 8.72
C MET A 741 -28.48 16.70 8.60
N ASP A 742 -29.69 16.52 8.06
CA ASP A 742 -30.19 15.20 7.71
C ASP A 742 -29.33 14.57 6.60
N VAL A 743 -28.97 13.29 6.75
CA VAL A 743 -28.10 12.57 5.80
C VAL A 743 -28.64 12.62 4.36
N ASP A 744 -29.96 12.54 4.21
CA ASP A 744 -30.61 12.60 2.89
C ASP A 744 -30.49 13.95 2.20
N VAL A 745 -30.21 15.02 2.95
CA VAL A 745 -29.88 16.34 2.40
C VAL A 745 -28.37 16.46 2.21
N ALA A 746 -27.59 16.07 3.23
CA ALA A 746 -26.13 16.22 3.26
C ALA A 746 -25.42 15.56 2.07
N LYS A 747 -25.87 14.36 1.66
CA LYS A 747 -25.28 13.56 0.57
C LYS A 747 -25.27 14.24 -0.81
N HIS A 748 -26.09 15.28 -0.98
CA HIS A 748 -26.20 16.08 -2.19
C HIS A 748 -25.39 17.39 -2.14
N ILE A 749 -24.77 17.70 -1.00
CA ILE A 749 -23.95 18.89 -0.79
C ILE A 749 -22.49 18.56 -1.15
N ILE A 750 -21.89 19.37 -2.03
CA ILE A 750 -20.44 19.31 -2.25
C ILE A 750 -19.83 20.57 -1.65
N SER A 751 -19.01 20.37 -0.61
CA SER A 751 -18.34 21.46 0.10
C SER A 751 -17.19 22.03 -0.72
N GLY A 752 -16.99 23.35 -0.70
CA GLY A 752 -15.87 24.04 -1.36
C GLY A 752 -16.08 24.28 -2.87
N PRO A 753 -15.07 24.81 -3.59
CA PRO A 753 -15.19 25.23 -4.98
C PRO A 753 -15.41 24.05 -5.95
N ALA A 754 -15.67 24.39 -7.23
CA ALA A 754 -15.89 23.48 -8.34
C ALA A 754 -14.79 22.42 -8.42
N GLY A 755 -15.23 21.19 -8.68
CA GLY A 755 -14.38 20.01 -8.83
C GLY A 755 -14.91 19.18 -10.00
N ILE A 756 -14.60 17.90 -10.03
CA ILE A 756 -15.04 17.01 -11.11
C ILE A 756 -16.28 16.24 -10.62
N ALA A 757 -17.43 16.47 -11.25
CA ALA A 757 -18.65 15.72 -10.95
C ALA A 757 -18.48 14.22 -11.28
N ARG A 758 -19.16 13.34 -10.53
CA ARG A 758 -19.04 11.89 -10.73
C ARG A 758 -19.48 11.48 -12.14
N GLU A 759 -20.53 12.08 -12.67
CA GLU A 759 -21.08 11.84 -14.01
C GLU A 759 -20.07 12.24 -15.09
N ALA A 760 -19.38 13.37 -14.89
CA ALA A 760 -18.34 13.83 -15.80
C ALA A 760 -17.11 12.91 -15.77
N ALA A 761 -16.63 12.53 -14.59
CA ALA A 761 -15.56 11.54 -14.44
C ALA A 761 -15.96 10.21 -15.07
N TRP A 762 -17.19 9.76 -14.83
CA TRP A 762 -17.72 8.52 -15.41
C TRP A 762 -17.80 8.59 -16.94
N ALA A 763 -18.11 9.74 -17.53
CA ALA A 763 -18.18 9.87 -18.98
C ALA A 763 -16.81 9.93 -19.67
N THR A 764 -15.77 10.38 -18.96
CA THR A 764 -14.49 10.77 -19.58
C THR A 764 -13.27 9.98 -19.11
N GLU A 765 -13.35 9.26 -17.99
CA GLU A 765 -12.19 8.62 -17.36
C GLU A 765 -12.32 7.09 -17.29
N VAL A 766 -11.16 6.42 -17.40
CA VAL A 766 -11.00 4.97 -17.20
C VAL A 766 -9.68 4.68 -16.50
N THR A 767 -9.65 3.68 -15.62
CA THR A 767 -8.44 3.26 -14.88
C THR A 767 -8.26 1.74 -14.87
N THR A 768 -7.02 1.28 -14.71
CA THR A 768 -6.65 -0.13 -14.50
C THR A 768 -6.20 -0.40 -13.05
N SER A 769 -6.26 0.61 -12.20
CA SER A 769 -5.92 0.52 -10.78
C SER A 769 -6.93 1.25 -9.90
N ILE A 770 -7.06 0.81 -8.65
CA ILE A 770 -7.98 1.38 -7.67
C ILE A 770 -7.21 1.73 -6.40
N PRO A 771 -7.34 2.95 -5.87
CA PRO A 771 -6.91 3.27 -4.51
C PRO A 771 -7.81 2.55 -3.49
N ILE A 772 -7.18 1.72 -2.66
CA ILE A 772 -7.84 1.07 -1.52
C ILE A 772 -7.32 1.72 -0.26
N LEU A 773 -8.13 2.58 0.36
CA LEU A 773 -7.76 3.34 1.54
C LEU A 773 -7.96 2.50 2.80
N MET A 774 -6.92 2.41 3.62
CA MET A 774 -6.91 1.67 4.88
C MET A 774 -6.92 2.63 6.06
N TYR A 775 -8.08 2.72 6.71
CA TYR A 775 -8.30 3.42 7.97
C TYR A 775 -8.36 2.40 9.13
N HIS A 776 -8.18 2.90 10.35
CA HIS A 776 -8.38 2.13 11.58
C HIS A 776 -9.37 2.88 12.48
N ARG A 777 -8.89 3.83 13.29
CA ARG A 777 -9.72 4.61 14.20
C ARG A 777 -10.08 5.98 13.64
N ILE A 778 -11.35 6.37 13.80
CA ILE A 778 -11.80 7.75 13.56
C ILE A 778 -12.18 8.38 14.91
N ALA A 779 -11.23 9.04 15.57
CA ALA A 779 -11.41 9.56 16.92
C ALA A 779 -10.49 10.75 17.19
N GLU A 780 -10.95 11.67 18.04
CA GLU A 780 -10.16 12.83 18.48
C GLU A 780 -8.98 12.37 19.35
N ASP A 781 -9.31 11.62 20.41
CA ASP A 781 -8.37 11.26 21.46
C ASP A 781 -7.95 9.79 21.43
N GLY A 782 -6.79 9.52 22.04
CA GLY A 782 -6.25 8.19 22.26
C GLY A 782 -4.74 8.21 22.52
N PRO A 783 -4.12 7.03 22.76
CA PRO A 783 -2.70 6.95 23.08
C PRO A 783 -1.82 7.58 22.00
N ALA A 784 -0.74 8.26 22.40
CA ALA A 784 0.18 8.95 21.49
C ALA A 784 0.91 7.96 20.57
N ALA A 785 1.31 6.80 21.10
CA ALA A 785 1.97 5.74 20.33
C ALA A 785 1.09 5.19 19.18
N LEU A 786 -0.24 5.34 19.28
CA LEU A 786 -1.20 4.88 18.28
C LEU A 786 -1.71 6.02 17.37
N ARG A 787 -1.06 7.20 17.39
CA ARG A 787 -1.47 8.36 16.58
C ARG A 787 -1.48 8.06 15.09
N ARG A 788 -0.55 7.23 14.60
CA ARG A 788 -0.48 6.76 13.20
C ARG A 788 -1.80 6.14 12.74
N PHE A 789 -2.49 5.37 13.60
CA PHE A 789 -3.70 4.63 13.26
C PHE A 789 -5.00 5.36 13.64
N ARG A 790 -4.92 6.63 14.03
CA ARG A 790 -6.07 7.43 14.48
C ARG A 790 -6.21 8.71 13.69
N THR A 791 -7.30 8.86 12.94
CA THR A 791 -7.63 10.09 12.20
C THR A 791 -8.72 10.87 12.95
N PRO A 792 -8.53 12.17 13.24
CA PRO A 792 -9.58 12.99 13.84
C PRO A 792 -10.83 13.06 12.94
N PRO A 793 -12.06 13.09 13.50
CA PRO A 793 -13.29 13.12 12.71
C PRO A 793 -13.35 14.28 11.71
N ASP A 794 -12.87 15.46 12.08
CA ASP A 794 -12.87 16.63 11.20
C ASP A 794 -11.88 16.50 10.04
N VAL A 795 -10.74 15.84 10.26
CA VAL A 795 -9.77 15.50 9.22
C VAL A 795 -10.40 14.49 8.25
N PHE A 796 -11.05 13.45 8.80
CA PHE A 796 -11.74 12.44 8.00
C PHE A 796 -12.88 13.04 7.16
N ARG A 797 -13.66 13.98 7.72
CA ARG A 797 -14.70 14.70 6.97
C ARG A 797 -14.14 15.44 5.76
N LYS A 798 -13.03 16.17 5.93
CA LYS A 798 -12.36 16.87 4.82
C LYS A 798 -11.84 15.90 3.76
N GLN A 799 -11.32 14.73 4.16
CA GLN A 799 -10.91 13.69 3.21
C GLN A 799 -12.10 13.14 2.41
N MET A 800 -13.25 12.88 3.04
CA MET A 800 -14.45 12.42 2.33
C MET A 800 -14.99 13.50 1.39
N GLN A 801 -15.06 14.75 1.85
CA GLN A 801 -15.45 15.89 1.02
C GLN A 801 -14.52 16.07 -0.18
N PHE A 802 -13.21 15.89 0.02
CA PHE A 802 -12.22 15.89 -1.06
C PHE A 802 -12.52 14.81 -2.10
N LEU A 803 -12.71 13.56 -1.67
CA LEU A 803 -13.04 12.45 -2.58
C LEU A 803 -14.33 12.74 -3.35
N ARG A 804 -15.37 13.22 -2.66
CA ARG A 804 -16.66 13.56 -3.25
C ARG A 804 -16.53 14.68 -4.29
N ARG A 805 -15.79 15.74 -3.98
CA ARG A 805 -15.50 16.89 -4.85
C ARG A 805 -14.69 16.51 -6.10
N HIS A 806 -13.85 15.47 -6.01
CA HIS A 806 -13.00 15.00 -7.11
C HIS A 806 -13.62 13.82 -7.89
N GLY A 807 -14.93 13.59 -7.74
CA GLY A 807 -15.66 12.63 -8.57
C GLY A 807 -15.45 11.17 -8.20
N TYR A 808 -14.87 10.89 -7.03
CA TYR A 808 -14.68 9.52 -6.58
C TYR A 808 -15.99 8.88 -6.13
N TYR A 809 -16.16 7.59 -6.41
CA TYR A 809 -17.29 6.78 -5.96
C TYR A 809 -16.81 5.51 -5.26
N ALA A 810 -17.51 5.10 -4.20
CA ALA A 810 -17.13 3.93 -3.40
C ALA A 810 -17.38 2.62 -4.16
N VAL A 811 -16.41 1.70 -4.08
CA VAL A 811 -16.57 0.29 -4.46
C VAL A 811 -16.40 -0.61 -3.24
N THR A 812 -17.18 -1.70 -3.18
CA THR A 812 -17.11 -2.70 -2.10
C THR A 812 -16.30 -3.91 -2.51
N ALA A 813 -15.89 -4.76 -1.56
CA ALA A 813 -15.09 -5.96 -1.88
C ALA A 813 -15.74 -6.92 -2.90
N PRO A 814 -17.07 -7.18 -2.88
CA PRO A 814 -17.72 -7.98 -3.92
C PRO A 814 -17.66 -7.34 -5.31
N THR A 815 -17.83 -6.02 -5.40
CA THR A 815 -17.74 -5.27 -6.66
C THR A 815 -16.31 -5.31 -7.19
N LEU A 816 -15.32 -5.04 -6.34
CA LEU A 816 -13.90 -5.09 -6.69
C LEU A 816 -13.50 -6.49 -7.19
N THR A 817 -13.95 -7.55 -6.51
CA THR A 817 -13.71 -8.94 -6.94
C THR A 817 -14.16 -9.18 -8.39
N ASN A 818 -15.35 -8.69 -8.75
CA ASN A 818 -15.90 -8.83 -10.10
C ASN A 818 -15.12 -8.00 -11.13
N LEU A 819 -14.70 -6.79 -10.76
CA LEU A 819 -13.89 -5.91 -11.60
C LEU A 819 -12.52 -6.55 -11.90
N LEU A 820 -11.79 -7.01 -10.88
CA LEU A 820 -10.49 -7.66 -11.04
C LEU A 820 -10.58 -8.92 -11.90
N ARG A 821 -11.57 -9.78 -11.66
CA ARG A 821 -11.79 -11.01 -12.48
C ARG A 821 -12.11 -10.72 -13.94
N SER A 822 -12.70 -9.56 -14.23
CA SER A 822 -13.03 -9.21 -15.61
C SER A 822 -11.78 -8.85 -16.43
N GLY A 823 -10.71 -8.41 -15.76
CA GLY A 823 -9.49 -7.90 -16.39
C GLY A 823 -9.70 -6.64 -17.24
N LYS A 824 -10.86 -5.99 -17.18
CA LYS A 824 -11.22 -4.83 -18.00
C LYS A 824 -10.90 -3.52 -17.27
N PRO A 825 -10.61 -2.43 -18.01
CA PRO A 825 -10.58 -1.08 -17.44
C PRO A 825 -11.88 -0.73 -16.73
N ILE A 826 -11.76 0.10 -15.70
CA ILE A 826 -12.83 0.48 -14.76
C ILE A 826 -13.21 1.94 -15.05
N GLN A 827 -14.50 2.20 -15.20
CA GLN A 827 -15.01 3.51 -15.59
C GLN A 827 -15.00 4.50 -14.41
N GLY A 828 -14.68 5.77 -14.67
CA GLY A 828 -14.67 6.84 -13.67
C GLY A 828 -13.55 6.71 -12.64
N ARG A 829 -13.80 7.21 -11.42
CA ARG A 829 -12.84 7.24 -10.30
C ARG A 829 -13.28 6.35 -9.14
N PRO A 830 -13.10 5.02 -9.23
CA PRO A 830 -13.39 4.12 -8.12
C PRO A 830 -12.45 4.39 -6.93
N VAL A 831 -12.95 4.27 -5.71
CA VAL A 831 -12.15 4.19 -4.48
C VAL A 831 -12.76 3.14 -3.56
N MET A 832 -11.95 2.34 -2.89
CA MET A 832 -12.43 1.44 -1.84
C MET A 832 -12.04 2.00 -0.48
N LEU A 833 -13.02 2.17 0.42
CA LEU A 833 -12.80 2.65 1.78
C LEU A 833 -12.84 1.45 2.71
N THR A 834 -11.72 1.16 3.37
CA THR A 834 -11.59 0.03 4.30
C THR A 834 -11.26 0.49 5.70
N PHE A 835 -11.85 -0.18 6.69
CA PHE A 835 -11.63 0.07 8.10
C PHE A 835 -11.29 -1.24 8.79
N ASP A 836 -10.09 -1.34 9.36
CA ASP A 836 -9.66 -2.54 10.05
C ASP A 836 -10.17 -2.54 11.52
N ASP A 837 -10.10 -3.71 12.15
CA ASP A 837 -10.40 -3.98 13.56
C ASP A 837 -11.84 -3.82 14.07
N ALA A 838 -12.73 -3.12 13.35
CA ALA A 838 -14.11 -2.87 13.74
C ALA A 838 -14.28 -2.07 15.06
N TYR A 839 -13.48 -1.03 15.24
CA TYR A 839 -13.61 -0.08 16.36
C TYR A 839 -15.01 0.53 16.45
N LEU A 840 -15.49 0.78 17.68
CA LEU A 840 -16.78 1.43 17.94
C LEU A 840 -16.84 2.86 17.37
N ASP A 841 -15.69 3.50 17.22
CA ASP A 841 -15.59 4.83 16.64
C ASP A 841 -15.89 4.89 15.13
N PHE A 842 -15.86 3.74 14.43
CA PHE A 842 -16.43 3.65 13.09
C PHE A 842 -17.92 3.99 13.10
N ARG A 843 -18.68 3.38 14.02
CA ARG A 843 -20.13 3.61 14.13
C ARG A 843 -20.45 5.05 14.55
N THR A 844 -19.73 5.55 15.55
CA THR A 844 -20.08 6.83 16.21
C THR A 844 -19.57 8.04 15.45
N ASN A 845 -18.43 7.94 14.75
CA ASN A 845 -17.79 9.06 14.06
C ASN A 845 -17.67 8.86 12.55
N ALA A 846 -17.19 7.70 12.08
CA ALA A 846 -16.90 7.50 10.65
C ALA A 846 -18.17 7.36 9.81
N PHE A 847 -19.12 6.52 10.24
CA PHE A 847 -20.33 6.22 9.50
C PHE A 847 -21.20 7.44 9.20
N PRO A 848 -21.49 8.35 10.16
CA PRO A 848 -22.23 9.58 9.86
C PRO A 848 -21.56 10.41 8.74
N ILE A 849 -20.23 10.57 8.80
CA ILE A 849 -19.46 11.33 7.81
C ILE A 849 -19.48 10.65 6.44
N LEU A 850 -19.37 9.32 6.38
CA LEU A 850 -19.50 8.56 5.14
C LEU A 850 -20.89 8.75 4.50
N ALA A 851 -21.94 8.64 5.32
CA ALA A 851 -23.32 8.78 4.88
C ALA A 851 -23.61 10.20 4.36
N GLU A 852 -23.11 11.23 5.06
CA GLU A 852 -23.16 12.63 4.63
C GLU A 852 -22.48 12.89 3.28
N ASN A 853 -21.55 12.03 2.85
CA ASN A 853 -20.78 12.20 1.60
C ASN A 853 -21.12 11.16 0.52
N ASP A 854 -22.20 10.41 0.68
CA ASP A 854 -22.62 9.34 -0.24
C ASP A 854 -21.50 8.31 -0.49
N PHE A 855 -20.92 7.79 0.60
CA PHE A 855 -19.94 6.72 0.57
C PHE A 855 -20.37 5.51 1.39
N SER A 856 -20.03 4.33 0.88
CA SER A 856 -20.05 3.05 1.60
C SER A 856 -18.61 2.64 1.93
N ALA A 857 -18.45 1.65 2.80
CA ALA A 857 -17.16 1.11 3.22
C ALA A 857 -17.24 -0.39 3.54
N ASP A 858 -16.07 -1.02 3.58
CA ASP A 858 -15.86 -2.38 4.08
C ASP A 858 -15.15 -2.30 5.44
N VAL A 859 -15.73 -2.93 6.48
CA VAL A 859 -15.13 -3.03 7.82
C VAL A 859 -14.66 -4.45 8.08
N PHE A 860 -13.40 -4.64 8.47
CA PHE A 860 -12.83 -5.95 8.75
C PHE A 860 -12.86 -6.26 10.25
N VAL A 861 -13.44 -7.41 10.61
CA VAL A 861 -13.84 -7.72 11.99
C VAL A 861 -12.98 -8.82 12.60
N VAL A 862 -12.45 -8.56 13.81
CA VAL A 862 -11.81 -9.58 14.67
C VAL A 862 -12.90 -10.32 15.46
N THR A 863 -13.34 -11.47 14.98
CA THR A 863 -14.62 -12.05 15.41
C THR A 863 -14.67 -12.52 16.86
N ASP A 864 -13.53 -12.95 17.43
CA ASP A 864 -13.45 -13.41 18.83
C ASP A 864 -13.43 -12.23 19.82
N LYS A 865 -13.34 -10.99 19.33
CA LYS A 865 -13.19 -9.76 20.12
C LYS A 865 -14.37 -8.80 19.99
N VAL A 866 -15.38 -9.16 19.20
CA VAL A 866 -16.61 -8.37 18.99
C VAL A 866 -17.28 -8.02 20.33
N GLY A 867 -17.59 -6.73 20.51
CA GLY A 867 -18.15 -6.17 21.75
C GLY A 867 -17.16 -6.06 22.92
N GLY A 868 -15.89 -6.41 22.71
CA GLY A 868 -14.80 -6.30 23.67
C GLY A 868 -13.94 -5.05 23.43
N ARG A 869 -12.62 -5.23 23.52
CA ARG A 869 -11.61 -4.17 23.32
C ARG A 869 -10.45 -4.68 22.48
N SER A 870 -9.73 -3.77 21.82
CA SER A 870 -8.52 -4.05 21.02
C SER A 870 -7.32 -4.41 21.90
N ASP A 871 -7.31 -5.60 22.49
CA ASP A 871 -6.30 -5.98 23.47
C ASP A 871 -4.87 -6.10 22.91
N TRP A 872 -4.72 -6.21 21.59
CA TRP A 872 -3.43 -6.09 20.90
C TRP A 872 -2.78 -4.70 21.02
N ASP A 873 -3.57 -3.65 21.30
CA ASP A 873 -3.06 -2.28 21.49
C ASP A 873 -2.51 -2.04 22.91
N ARG A 874 -2.69 -2.99 23.83
CA ARG A 874 -2.42 -2.82 25.26
C ARG A 874 -0.98 -2.37 25.56
N ALA A 875 -0.02 -2.80 24.73
CA ALA A 875 1.39 -2.40 24.86
C ALA A 875 1.62 -0.91 24.55
N TYR A 876 0.69 -0.26 23.85
CA TYR A 876 0.82 1.10 23.34
C TYR A 876 -0.16 2.10 24.00
N GLY A 877 -1.07 1.61 24.85
CA GLY A 877 -1.97 2.44 25.66
C GLY A 877 -3.29 1.74 26.01
N GLU A 878 -4.30 2.51 26.39
CA GLU A 878 -5.62 1.97 26.71
C GLU A 878 -6.28 1.35 25.46
N PRO A 879 -6.63 0.04 25.47
CA PRO A 879 -7.32 -0.63 24.36
C PRO A 879 -8.63 0.07 24.00
N ALA A 880 -8.93 0.31 22.73
CA ALA A 880 -10.19 0.95 22.32
C ALA A 880 -11.36 -0.05 22.32
N ALA A 881 -12.60 0.46 22.44
CA ALA A 881 -13.80 -0.36 22.38
C ALA A 881 -14.09 -0.82 20.94
N LEU A 882 -14.55 -2.06 20.79
CA LEU A 882 -14.93 -2.67 19.51
C LEU A 882 -16.44 -2.73 19.37
N MET A 883 -16.95 -2.63 18.14
CA MET A 883 -18.38 -2.77 17.86
C MET A 883 -18.93 -4.12 18.32
N ALA A 884 -20.17 -4.13 18.80
CA ALA A 884 -20.91 -5.36 19.11
C ALA A 884 -21.68 -5.85 17.87
N TRP A 885 -22.20 -7.08 17.92
CA TRP A 885 -23.02 -7.64 16.83
C TRP A 885 -24.22 -6.76 16.42
N PRO A 886 -25.01 -6.18 17.35
CA PRO A 886 -26.13 -5.32 16.98
C PRO A 886 -25.70 -4.07 16.20
N ASP A 887 -24.56 -3.47 16.55
CA ASP A 887 -24.01 -2.31 15.86
C ASP A 887 -23.76 -2.61 14.38
N MET A 888 -23.12 -3.75 14.10
CA MET A 888 -22.79 -4.19 12.75
C MET A 888 -24.04 -4.57 11.94
N GLN A 889 -25.02 -5.20 12.58
CA GLN A 889 -26.30 -5.55 11.92
C GLN A 889 -27.07 -4.30 11.47
N GLU A 890 -27.08 -3.23 12.28
CA GLU A 890 -27.70 -1.96 11.91
C GLU A 890 -26.94 -1.28 10.76
N LEU A 891 -25.61 -1.21 10.85
CA LEU A 891 -24.77 -0.61 9.82
C LEU A 891 -24.86 -1.36 8.48
N GLN A 892 -25.02 -2.68 8.51
CA GLN A 892 -25.23 -3.48 7.31
C GLN A 892 -26.52 -3.09 6.58
N GLN A 893 -27.61 -2.81 7.32
CA GLN A 893 -28.86 -2.33 6.73
C GLN A 893 -28.71 -0.93 6.10
N LYS A 894 -27.72 -0.16 6.55
CA LYS A 894 -27.36 1.16 6.05
C LYS A 894 -26.26 1.12 4.97
N GLY A 895 -25.95 -0.06 4.42
CA GLY A 895 -25.06 -0.20 3.27
C GLY A 895 -23.58 -0.40 3.59
N ILE A 896 -23.19 -0.66 4.84
CA ILE A 896 -21.81 -1.01 5.20
C ILE A 896 -21.58 -2.51 5.02
N SER A 897 -20.46 -2.87 4.40
CA SER A 897 -20.03 -4.26 4.21
C SER A 897 -19.09 -4.69 5.33
N PHE A 898 -19.14 -5.98 5.70
CA PHE A 898 -18.28 -6.54 6.74
C PHE A 898 -17.48 -7.73 6.21
N GLY A 899 -16.17 -7.66 6.39
CA GLY A 899 -15.20 -8.69 6.05
C GLY A 899 -14.53 -9.28 7.29
N SER A 900 -13.71 -10.31 7.07
CA SER A 900 -12.91 -10.95 8.13
C SER A 900 -11.63 -10.18 8.42
N HIS A 901 -11.28 -10.01 9.69
CA HIS A 901 -9.92 -9.68 10.13
C HIS A 901 -9.29 -10.84 10.91
N LEU A 902 -9.60 -12.06 10.44
CA LEU A 902 -9.40 -13.32 11.17
C LEU A 902 -10.17 -13.33 12.50
N ALA A 903 -10.00 -14.37 13.31
CA ALA A 903 -10.82 -14.55 14.51
C ALA A 903 -10.18 -13.91 15.74
N SER A 904 -8.88 -14.11 15.89
CA SER A 904 -8.07 -13.80 17.07
C SER A 904 -7.15 -12.58 16.91
N HIS A 905 -7.03 -12.03 15.68
CA HIS A 905 -6.03 -11.02 15.28
C HIS A 905 -4.58 -11.55 15.21
N THR A 906 -4.37 -12.86 15.25
CA THR A 906 -3.03 -13.45 15.10
C THR A 906 -2.49 -13.21 13.68
N PRO A 907 -1.21 -12.78 13.51
CA PRO A 907 -0.59 -12.68 12.19
C PRO A 907 -0.69 -14.00 11.41
N ALA A 908 -1.14 -13.97 10.16
CA ALA A 908 -1.39 -15.20 9.41
C ALA A 908 -0.12 -16.04 9.19
N SER A 909 1.01 -15.37 8.97
CA SER A 909 2.33 -15.99 8.83
C SER A 909 2.87 -16.62 10.12
N ALA A 910 2.26 -16.34 11.27
CA ALA A 910 2.64 -16.94 12.55
C ALA A 910 1.92 -18.27 12.82
N MET A 911 0.91 -18.63 12.01
CA MET A 911 0.11 -19.84 12.20
C MET A 911 0.54 -20.95 11.26
N GLU A 912 0.48 -22.18 11.75
CA GLU A 912 0.61 -23.38 10.92
C GLU A 912 -0.64 -23.59 10.03
N ASN A 913 -0.50 -24.36 8.95
CA ASN A 913 -1.55 -24.53 7.93
C ASN A 913 -2.94 -24.86 8.51
N ASP A 914 -3.01 -25.84 9.42
CA ASP A 914 -4.27 -26.29 10.03
C ASP A 914 -4.88 -25.22 10.92
N ALA A 915 -4.04 -24.52 11.69
CA ALA A 915 -4.45 -23.45 12.58
C ALA A 915 -4.98 -22.25 11.79
N LEU A 916 -4.27 -21.84 10.73
CA LEU A 916 -4.69 -20.75 9.86
C LEU A 916 -5.99 -21.07 9.12
N LEU A 917 -6.14 -22.30 8.60
CA LEU A 917 -7.39 -22.71 7.96
C LEU A 917 -8.57 -22.70 8.94
N ALA A 918 -8.37 -23.24 10.15
CA ALA A 918 -9.37 -23.24 11.21
C ALA A 918 -9.73 -21.81 11.67
N GLU A 919 -8.74 -20.94 11.81
CA GLU A 919 -8.88 -19.52 12.14
C GLU A 919 -9.75 -18.78 11.11
N ALA A 920 -9.37 -18.91 9.83
CA ALA A 920 -10.06 -18.32 8.70
C ALA A 920 -11.53 -18.79 8.61
N LEU A 921 -11.75 -20.10 8.69
CA LEU A 921 -13.10 -20.67 8.67
C LEU A 921 -13.93 -20.22 9.88
N ARG A 922 -13.35 -20.21 11.08
CA ARG A 922 -14.02 -19.75 12.31
C ARG A 922 -14.51 -18.31 12.17
N SER A 923 -13.65 -17.41 11.73
CA SER A 923 -13.99 -16.00 11.53
C SER A 923 -15.10 -15.81 10.48
N ARG A 924 -14.90 -16.39 9.29
CA ARG A 924 -15.88 -16.31 8.21
C ARG A 924 -17.26 -16.84 8.63
N ARG A 925 -17.28 -17.97 9.34
CA ARG A 925 -18.50 -18.63 9.81
C ARG A 925 -19.23 -17.80 10.86
N ALA A 926 -18.50 -17.18 11.79
CA ALA A 926 -19.06 -16.32 12.81
C ALA A 926 -19.80 -15.13 12.17
N LEU A 927 -19.17 -14.46 11.20
CA LEU A 927 -19.77 -13.36 10.46
C LEU A 927 -21.00 -13.81 9.65
N GLU A 928 -20.89 -14.88 8.86
CA GLU A 928 -22.03 -15.40 8.05
C GLU A 928 -23.24 -15.76 8.93
N THR A 929 -23.00 -16.33 10.11
CA THR A 929 -24.06 -16.73 11.04
C THR A 929 -24.73 -15.53 11.69
N ARG A 930 -23.97 -14.49 12.02
CA ARG A 930 -24.46 -13.31 12.75
C ARG A 930 -25.07 -12.24 11.83
N LEU A 931 -24.51 -12.07 10.63
CA LEU A 931 -24.96 -11.07 9.66
C LEU A 931 -25.95 -11.64 8.63
N GLY A 932 -26.01 -12.96 8.46
CA GLY A 932 -26.95 -13.58 7.52
C GLY A 932 -26.61 -13.38 6.04
N SER A 933 -25.40 -12.91 5.72
CA SER A 933 -24.89 -12.70 4.37
C SER A 933 -23.60 -13.50 4.12
N PRO A 934 -23.32 -13.94 2.88
CA PRO A 934 -22.02 -14.54 2.54
C PRO A 934 -20.88 -13.55 2.81
N VAL A 935 -19.79 -14.03 3.42
CA VAL A 935 -18.57 -13.24 3.62
C VAL A 935 -17.51 -13.73 2.64
N VAL A 936 -16.94 -12.80 1.88
CA VAL A 936 -16.04 -13.10 0.76
C VAL A 936 -14.69 -12.41 0.87
N SER A 937 -14.55 -11.45 1.78
CA SER A 937 -13.35 -10.60 1.93
C SER A 937 -12.64 -10.84 3.26
N VAL A 938 -11.32 -10.65 3.25
CA VAL A 938 -10.46 -10.71 4.44
C VAL A 938 -9.35 -9.67 4.36
N ALA A 939 -9.13 -8.90 5.42
CA ALA A 939 -7.88 -8.16 5.61
C ALA A 939 -7.01 -8.92 6.59
N LEU A 940 -5.73 -9.11 6.28
CA LEU A 940 -4.82 -9.85 7.14
C LEU A 940 -4.34 -8.96 8.29
N PRO A 941 -4.40 -9.41 9.56
CA PRO A 941 -3.81 -8.68 10.69
C PRO A 941 -2.36 -8.30 10.40
N TYR A 942 -2.01 -7.03 10.62
CA TYR A 942 -0.69 -6.43 10.31
C TYR A 942 -0.27 -6.51 8.83
N GLY A 943 -1.17 -6.94 7.94
CA GLY A 943 -0.86 -7.32 6.55
C GLY A 943 0.05 -8.54 6.44
N ALA A 944 0.20 -9.31 7.52
CA ALA A 944 1.12 -10.44 7.60
C ALA A 944 0.65 -11.57 6.69
N THR A 945 1.46 -11.88 5.68
CA THR A 945 1.19 -12.91 4.68
C THR A 945 2.48 -13.66 4.34
N ASP A 946 2.35 -14.86 3.78
CA ASP A 946 3.42 -15.74 3.35
C ASP A 946 2.97 -16.57 2.14
N PHE A 947 3.83 -17.46 1.63
CA PHE A 947 3.55 -18.30 0.46
C PHE A 947 2.33 -19.23 0.60
N ARG A 948 1.93 -19.57 1.82
CA ARG A 948 0.83 -20.51 2.12
C ARG A 948 -0.52 -19.78 2.19
N VAL A 949 -0.50 -18.56 2.69
CA VAL A 949 -1.70 -17.78 3.05
C VAL A 949 -2.70 -17.65 1.90
N PRO A 950 -2.35 -17.23 0.66
CA PRO A 950 -3.32 -17.10 -0.44
C PRO A 950 -4.11 -18.39 -0.71
N GLY A 951 -3.42 -19.53 -0.75
CA GLY A 951 -4.03 -20.84 -0.96
C GLY A 951 -4.98 -21.22 0.17
N ILE A 952 -4.58 -20.96 1.42
CA ILE A 952 -5.40 -21.25 2.60
C ILE A 952 -6.65 -20.36 2.65
N LEU A 953 -6.54 -19.07 2.31
CA LEU A 953 -7.70 -18.17 2.24
C LEU A 953 -8.71 -18.60 1.18
N SER A 954 -8.22 -19.02 0.00
CA SER A 954 -9.04 -19.60 -1.07
C SER A 954 -9.78 -20.85 -0.60
N LEU A 955 -9.10 -21.75 0.14
CA LEU A 955 -9.70 -22.95 0.72
C LEU A 955 -10.72 -22.64 1.83
N ALA A 956 -10.49 -21.59 2.62
CA ALA A 956 -11.47 -21.08 3.59
C ALA A 956 -12.69 -20.44 2.91
N GLY A 957 -12.64 -20.22 1.59
CA GLY A 957 -13.71 -19.73 0.74
C GLY A 957 -13.85 -18.21 0.71
N TYR A 958 -12.79 -17.48 1.03
CA TYR A 958 -12.65 -16.08 0.63
C TYR A 958 -12.43 -15.98 -0.89
N THR A 959 -12.70 -14.80 -1.46
CA THR A 959 -12.46 -14.52 -2.87
C THR A 959 -11.54 -13.33 -3.09
N ILE A 960 -11.28 -12.54 -2.04
CA ILE A 960 -10.44 -11.35 -2.08
C ILE A 960 -9.79 -11.14 -0.71
N GLY A 961 -8.51 -10.76 -0.71
CA GLY A 961 -7.67 -10.60 0.48
C GLY A 961 -6.85 -9.31 0.40
N PHE A 962 -6.66 -8.63 1.54
CA PHE A 962 -5.96 -7.35 1.62
C PHE A 962 -4.76 -7.42 2.57
N THR A 963 -3.68 -6.73 2.16
CA THR A 963 -2.42 -6.57 2.93
C THR A 963 -2.19 -5.11 3.30
N THR A 964 -1.03 -4.81 3.86
CA THR A 964 -0.57 -3.44 4.20
C THR A 964 0.51 -2.93 3.23
N ARG A 965 0.76 -3.64 2.11
CA ARG A 965 1.70 -3.17 1.08
C ARG A 965 1.21 -1.84 0.51
N ALA A 966 2.01 -0.79 0.66
CA ALA A 966 1.67 0.58 0.26
C ALA A 966 1.72 0.77 -1.26
N ALA A 967 0.61 0.46 -1.95
CA ALA A 967 0.43 0.69 -3.37
C ALA A 967 -1.07 0.76 -3.74
N THR A 968 -1.38 1.33 -4.90
CA THR A 968 -2.69 1.18 -5.55
C THR A 968 -2.87 -0.24 -6.07
N ALA A 969 -4.06 -0.82 -5.93
CA ALA A 969 -4.34 -2.18 -6.40
C ALA A 969 -4.57 -2.17 -7.91
N ALA A 970 -3.77 -2.92 -8.67
CA ALA A 970 -3.91 -3.09 -10.10
C ALA A 970 -4.77 -4.32 -10.43
N VAL A 971 -5.37 -4.34 -11.63
CA VAL A 971 -6.10 -5.52 -12.15
C VAL A 971 -5.24 -6.79 -12.26
N SER A 972 -3.91 -6.65 -12.27
CA SER A 972 -2.93 -7.75 -12.33
C SER A 972 -2.46 -8.25 -10.97
N ASP A 973 -2.82 -7.58 -9.86
CA ASP A 973 -2.38 -8.01 -8.53
C ASP A 973 -3.03 -9.34 -8.11
N ASN A 974 -2.35 -10.08 -7.23
CA ASN A 974 -2.93 -11.26 -6.60
C ASN A 974 -4.15 -10.86 -5.77
N VAL A 975 -5.32 -11.37 -6.14
CA VAL A 975 -6.61 -11.03 -5.51
C VAL A 975 -6.66 -11.37 -4.01
N TYR A 976 -5.81 -12.27 -3.51
CA TYR A 976 -5.72 -12.63 -2.08
C TYR A 976 -4.69 -11.81 -1.30
N GLY A 977 -3.98 -10.91 -1.96
CA GLY A 977 -2.89 -10.12 -1.39
C GLY A 977 -2.86 -8.68 -1.91
N LEU A 978 -4.03 -8.06 -2.06
CA LEU A 978 -4.14 -6.72 -2.64
C LEU A 978 -3.44 -5.67 -1.75
N PRO A 979 -2.70 -4.73 -2.36
CA PRO A 979 -2.09 -3.63 -1.62
C PRO A 979 -3.15 -2.61 -1.17
N ARG A 980 -2.81 -1.83 -0.15
CA ARG A 980 -3.65 -0.75 0.38
C ARG A 980 -2.81 0.46 0.73
N LEU A 981 -3.42 1.63 0.63
CA LEU A 981 -2.84 2.91 1.02
C LEU A 981 -3.27 3.22 2.46
N GLU A 982 -2.33 3.14 3.39
CA GLU A 982 -2.57 3.49 4.79
C GLU A 982 -2.84 5.00 4.92
N VAL A 983 -4.00 5.35 5.47
CA VAL A 983 -4.29 6.74 5.81
C VAL A 983 -3.80 6.99 7.22
N ARG A 984 -2.64 7.65 7.31
CA ARG A 984 -1.94 7.87 8.58
C ARG A 984 -2.44 9.12 9.27
N GLY A 985 -2.79 8.98 10.54
CA GLY A 985 -3.19 10.09 11.38
C GLY A 985 -2.07 11.08 11.69
N ASP A 986 -0.82 10.60 11.79
CA ASP A 986 0.35 11.40 12.14
C ASP A 986 0.90 12.26 10.98
N ARG A 987 0.25 12.22 9.81
CA ARG A 987 0.56 13.06 8.66
C ARG A 987 -0.36 14.29 8.61
N PRO A 988 0.13 15.43 8.08
CA PRO A 988 -0.72 16.60 7.86
C PRO A 988 -1.82 16.30 6.82
N LEU A 989 -2.95 17.01 6.90
CA LEU A 989 -4.10 16.80 6.01
C LEU A 989 -3.69 16.94 4.53
N GLU A 990 -2.81 17.89 4.23
CA GLU A 990 -2.28 18.22 2.91
C GLU A 990 -1.49 17.06 2.25
N ALA A 991 -1.13 16.02 3.02
CA ALA A 991 -0.51 14.81 2.47
C ALA A 991 -1.53 13.87 1.81
N PHE A 992 -2.83 13.97 2.14
CA PHE A 992 -3.86 13.07 1.62
C PHE A 992 -4.06 13.17 0.10
N PRO A 993 -4.07 14.35 -0.54
CA PRO A 993 -4.12 14.43 -2.00
C PRO A 993 -2.93 13.75 -2.67
N ALA A 994 -1.72 13.89 -2.10
CA ALA A 994 -0.53 13.20 -2.62
C ALA A 994 -0.65 11.67 -2.50
N LEU A 995 -1.20 11.15 -1.40
CA LEU A 995 -1.54 9.73 -1.24
C LEU A 995 -2.50 9.24 -2.34
N MET A 996 -3.41 10.11 -2.79
CA MET A 996 -4.35 9.84 -3.88
C MET A 996 -3.76 10.06 -5.28
N GLY A 997 -2.46 10.40 -5.40
CA GLY A 997 -1.82 10.71 -6.67
C GLY A 997 -2.15 12.10 -7.24
N LEU A 998 -2.65 13.02 -6.40
CA LEU A 998 -3.08 14.37 -6.75
C LEU A 998 -2.33 15.43 -5.92
N PRO A 999 -0.98 15.51 -6.01
CA PRO A 999 -0.21 16.45 -5.21
C PRO A 999 -0.64 17.91 -5.50
N GLY A 1000 -0.81 18.70 -4.44
CA GLY A 1000 -1.21 20.12 -4.53
C GLY A 1000 -2.71 20.36 -4.75
N ALA A 1001 -3.53 19.31 -4.86
CA ALA A 1001 -4.99 19.50 -4.97
C ALA A 1001 -5.60 20.04 -3.67
N LEU A 1002 -6.64 20.85 -3.81
CA LEU A 1002 -7.31 21.51 -2.69
C LEU A 1002 -8.09 20.50 -1.83
N ILE A 1003 -7.62 20.28 -0.60
CA ILE A 1003 -8.30 19.45 0.41
C ILE A 1003 -9.14 20.23 1.43
N GLY A 1004 -8.92 21.54 1.54
CA GLY A 1004 -9.76 22.45 2.33
C GLY A 1004 -11.17 22.53 1.76
#